data_AF-A0A5C8VEG5-F1
#
_entry.id   AF-A0A5C8VEG5-F1
#
_cell.length_a   1.000
_cell.length_b   1.000
_cell.length_c   1.000
_cell.angle_alpha   90.00
_cell.angle_beta   90.00
_cell.angle_gamma   90.00
#
_symmetry.space_group_name_H-M   'P 1'
#
loop_
_entity.id
_entity.type
_entity.pdbx_description
1 polymer ?
#
loop_
_entity_poly.entity_id
_entity_poly.type
_entity_poly.pdbx_seq_one_letter_code
_entity_poly.pdbx_strand_id
1 'polypeptide(L)'
;MTRQSPDGLDHGSEHYSLYPCLSLLPAGHPRWDHCNIAPGDSTANYRGYSARWMVWNGSLYLKSFGGYADDGFGRLSRTKVSRRPIGMIDVHEVDTPVPARWISCDLVCPAGRALNTGWSDFIPERFVLFRVVRGLVVAEMSVPNIHRVEDVQFRHGTSLLGGLVAREGHAPPESAPASVKGLARALREPGEGAARRHLAAMLWSASRADLEVLSSALSTSRDPDVLRWTGYTLAGIGPDAADAIPHVMRVLSATADPEIAQAMAYALGGIGPAAAPVFAAMIPIVEACCDGKAADQILHFVDTVASAGPEMIDVLIAGMLASRHRSVRARIAWILGKMGLAAVLPLYAAFLAADDDQQRSALAEALGCVGPGAGIALDALLDTLRQAQHDDVRWLVAEAVSKIGLRSPDSLSALRTAFRAATDNRVLRLLADAAASLGGKAVGFLVEELAAAGKEGRIQIARVLGEIGAEAAPAVGPLAQATTTATSRTLIVEVAASLKKIGAPEDVLFTARIKALGVDRYGHWRLPVLAEMQVALDDGLRLPDQDVRNLVALLVEVGESPIGRCVAKMLGTVGKAAAEPLLIALDQVRDQRTRVVIFHALGQVGEPAGSALDDAVGALSAAADDRVRLQIIDDLVRLGRPDERHMATIAEVLVRSSFLPVWWRLGLVLAAFGAPAVATLVRILDHASDDGLCRAMENALMEAAASDAATGAALLAAVRCAKRPRTIKALQTALNRAAPR
;
A
#
# COMPACT_ATOMS: atom_id res chain seq x y z
N MET A 1 24.13 27.81 -14.30
CA MET A 1 22.75 27.42 -13.90
C MET A 1 21.99 27.07 -15.17
N THR A 2 21.54 25.84 -15.33
CA THR A 2 20.95 25.36 -16.61
C THR A 2 19.43 25.55 -16.67
N ARG A 3 18.76 25.86 -15.55
CA ARG A 3 17.33 26.16 -15.44
C ARG A 3 17.06 27.07 -14.22
N GLN A 4 16.24 28.11 -14.34
CA GLN A 4 15.87 28.98 -13.21
C GLN A 4 14.39 29.34 -13.32
N SER A 5 13.52 28.50 -12.75
CA SER A 5 12.17 28.94 -12.39
C SER A 5 12.27 29.66 -11.03
N PRO A 6 11.60 30.79 -10.84
CA PRO A 6 11.63 31.47 -9.55
C PRO A 6 10.91 30.61 -8.49
N ASP A 7 11.46 30.53 -7.26
CA ASP A 7 10.81 29.81 -6.15
C ASP A 7 9.80 30.72 -5.42
N GLY A 8 10.02 32.04 -5.47
CA GLY A 8 9.10 33.06 -5.00
C GLY A 8 9.36 34.40 -5.69
N LEU A 9 8.30 35.20 -5.83
CA LEU A 9 8.31 36.48 -6.54
C LEU A 9 7.78 37.60 -5.65
N ASP A 10 8.53 38.70 -5.56
CA ASP A 10 8.08 39.95 -4.95
C ASP A 10 7.60 40.91 -6.05
N HIS A 11 6.37 41.40 -5.95
CA HIS A 11 5.85 42.45 -6.84
C HIS A 11 4.99 43.42 -6.03
N GLY A 12 5.39 44.70 -6.02
CA GLY A 12 4.80 45.71 -5.14
C GLY A 12 5.04 45.38 -3.65
N SER A 13 3.97 45.42 -2.85
CA SER A 13 4.01 45.05 -1.42
C SER A 13 3.64 43.59 -1.16
N GLU A 14 3.42 42.79 -2.20
CA GLU A 14 2.96 41.40 -2.08
C GLU A 14 4.09 40.40 -2.40
N HIS A 15 4.04 39.26 -1.70
CA HIS A 15 4.96 38.13 -1.87
C HIS A 15 4.18 36.92 -2.40
N TYR A 16 4.62 36.39 -3.54
CA TYR A 16 3.94 35.31 -4.24
C TYR A 16 4.78 34.03 -4.18
N SER A 17 4.17 32.95 -3.68
CA SER A 17 4.70 31.60 -3.87
C SER A 17 4.30 31.11 -5.26
N LEU A 18 5.27 30.66 -6.04
CA LEU A 18 5.01 30.25 -7.42
C LEU A 18 4.54 28.79 -7.45
N TYR A 19 3.38 28.56 -8.05
CA TYR A 19 2.88 27.20 -8.27
C TYR A 19 3.62 26.59 -9.47
N PRO A 20 4.06 25.32 -9.40
CA PRO A 20 4.48 24.62 -10.61
C PRO A 20 3.27 24.44 -11.52
N CYS A 21 3.31 24.95 -12.75
CA CYS A 21 2.17 24.86 -13.66
C CYS A 21 2.54 24.33 -15.05
N LEU A 22 1.58 23.59 -15.62
CA LEU A 22 1.46 23.15 -17.01
C LEU A 22 1.08 24.34 -17.92
N SER A 23 1.38 24.24 -19.21
CA SER A 23 1.23 25.32 -20.20
C SER A 23 -0.22 25.77 -20.48
N LEU A 24 -0.39 27.02 -20.90
CA LEU A 24 -1.62 27.62 -21.48
C LEU A 24 -1.97 27.10 -22.89
N LEU A 25 -1.36 26.00 -23.34
CA LEU A 25 -1.58 25.41 -24.66
C LEU A 25 -2.17 24.00 -24.47
N PRO A 26 -3.17 23.59 -25.29
CA PRO A 26 -3.75 22.27 -25.19
C PRO A 26 -2.70 21.17 -25.41
N ALA A 27 -2.92 20.01 -24.79
CA ALA A 27 -2.02 18.86 -24.91
C ALA A 27 -1.83 18.46 -26.39
N GLY A 28 -0.57 18.34 -26.83
CA GLY A 28 -0.22 17.99 -28.21
C GLY A 28 0.10 19.16 -29.16
N HIS A 29 0.10 20.41 -28.70
CA HIS A 29 0.44 21.58 -29.53
C HIS A 29 1.94 21.60 -29.94
N PRO A 30 2.35 21.91 -31.18
CA PRO A 30 3.75 21.78 -31.65
C PRO A 30 4.76 22.76 -31.02
N ARG A 31 4.29 23.76 -30.26
CA ARG A 31 5.16 24.55 -29.36
C ARG A 31 5.54 23.78 -28.09
N TRP A 32 4.91 22.64 -27.80
CA TRP A 32 5.17 21.76 -26.66
C TRP A 32 6.63 21.27 -26.64
N ASP A 33 7.16 20.84 -27.79
CA ASP A 33 8.53 20.33 -27.90
C ASP A 33 9.59 21.46 -27.96
N HIS A 34 9.17 22.71 -28.13
CA HIS A 34 10.02 23.91 -28.06
C HIS A 34 9.90 24.67 -26.73
N CYS A 35 8.88 24.37 -25.94
CA CYS A 35 8.77 24.73 -24.54
C CYS A 35 9.54 23.70 -23.72
N ASN A 36 10.85 23.91 -23.56
CA ASN A 36 11.66 23.03 -22.71
C ASN A 36 11.31 23.30 -21.23
N ILE A 37 10.22 22.70 -20.76
CA ILE A 37 9.80 22.71 -19.35
C ILE A 37 10.51 21.56 -18.65
N ALA A 38 11.21 21.87 -17.57
CA ALA A 38 11.66 20.83 -16.66
C ALA A 38 10.49 20.35 -15.82
N PRO A 39 10.20 19.04 -15.79
CA PRO A 39 9.64 18.48 -14.58
C PRO A 39 10.74 18.49 -13.52
N GLY A 40 10.50 19.21 -12.43
CA GLY A 40 11.39 19.18 -11.27
C GLY A 40 11.43 20.49 -10.51
N ASP A 41 11.62 20.35 -9.21
CA ASP A 41 12.11 21.38 -8.30
C ASP A 41 13.22 22.21 -8.96
N SER A 42 13.25 23.53 -8.70
CA SER A 42 14.30 24.41 -9.23
C SER A 42 15.70 23.79 -9.01
N THR A 43 16.70 24.09 -9.85
CA THR A 43 18.07 23.59 -9.59
C THR A 43 18.59 23.99 -8.21
N ALA A 44 17.99 25.04 -7.62
CA ALA A 44 18.22 25.41 -6.24
C ALA A 44 17.61 24.34 -5.31
N ASN A 45 16.32 24.06 -5.44
CA ASN A 45 15.57 23.17 -4.53
C ASN A 45 16.04 21.69 -4.60
N TYR A 46 16.48 21.18 -5.75
CA TYR A 46 17.07 19.83 -5.85
C TYR A 46 18.39 19.65 -5.04
N ARG A 47 19.09 20.74 -4.70
CA ARG A 47 20.30 20.75 -3.87
C ARG A 47 20.09 21.42 -2.50
N GLY A 48 18.85 21.69 -2.11
CA GLY A 48 18.50 22.32 -0.83
C GLY A 48 18.61 23.85 -0.80
N TYR A 49 18.78 24.53 -1.94
CA TYR A 49 18.82 25.98 -2.11
C TYR A 49 17.46 26.55 -2.58
N SER A 50 17.26 27.86 -2.45
CA SER A 50 16.08 28.60 -2.92
C SER A 50 16.48 29.95 -3.53
N ALA A 51 15.78 30.38 -4.58
CA ALA A 51 15.99 31.63 -5.30
C ALA A 51 14.75 32.52 -5.23
N ARG A 52 14.90 33.74 -4.69
CA ARG A 52 13.85 34.76 -4.64
C ARG A 52 14.09 35.86 -5.67
N TRP A 53 13.01 36.32 -6.28
CA TRP A 53 13.02 37.24 -7.40
C TRP A 53 12.09 38.43 -7.12
N MET A 54 12.28 39.53 -7.83
CA MET A 54 11.47 40.74 -7.70
C MET A 54 11.17 41.32 -9.06
N VAL A 55 9.93 41.76 -9.28
CA VAL A 55 9.58 42.64 -10.40
C VAL A 55 9.73 44.09 -9.94
N TRP A 56 10.56 44.86 -10.65
CA TRP A 56 10.76 46.27 -10.39
C TRP A 56 10.83 47.02 -11.72
N ASN A 57 10.10 48.12 -11.88
CA ASN A 57 10.03 48.90 -13.12
C ASN A 57 9.82 48.05 -14.40
N GLY A 58 8.89 47.08 -14.35
CA GLY A 58 8.58 46.20 -15.48
C GLY A 58 9.69 45.21 -15.87
N SER A 59 10.69 45.02 -15.02
CA SER A 59 11.80 44.10 -15.23
C SER A 59 11.94 43.12 -14.06
N LEU A 60 12.38 41.90 -14.35
CA LEU A 60 12.62 40.85 -13.37
C LEU A 60 14.07 40.89 -12.86
N TYR A 61 14.23 40.80 -11.54
CA TYR A 61 15.53 40.83 -10.86
C TYR A 61 15.67 39.66 -9.88
N LEU A 62 16.90 39.14 -9.73
CA LEU A 62 17.22 38.18 -8.67
C LEU A 62 17.45 38.96 -7.37
N LYS A 63 16.66 38.64 -6.34
CA LYS A 63 16.69 39.31 -5.02
C LYS A 63 17.58 38.57 -4.02
N SER A 64 17.51 37.23 -3.96
CA SER A 64 18.41 36.42 -3.12
C SER A 64 18.47 34.97 -3.59
N PHE A 65 19.54 34.26 -3.22
CA PHE A 65 19.79 32.86 -3.59
C PHE A 65 20.54 32.14 -2.45
N GLY A 66 20.01 31.02 -1.90
CA GLY A 66 20.67 30.27 -0.80
C GLY A 66 19.82 29.17 -0.14
N GLY A 67 20.40 28.34 0.75
CA GLY A 67 19.66 27.29 1.48
C GLY A 67 20.49 26.38 2.42
N TYR A 68 20.11 25.10 2.56
CA TYR A 68 20.63 24.16 3.56
C TYR A 68 21.10 22.83 2.93
N ALA A 69 22.20 22.24 3.41
CA ALA A 69 22.65 20.90 3.00
C ALA A 69 22.78 19.93 4.19
N ASP A 70 22.55 18.63 3.92
CA ASP A 70 22.73 17.50 4.86
C ASP A 70 24.20 17.05 4.91
N ASP A 71 24.62 16.42 6.02
CA ASP A 71 25.93 15.82 6.20
C ASP A 71 26.06 14.46 5.46
N GLY A 72 26.97 14.42 4.48
CA GLY A 72 27.72 13.22 4.06
C GLY A 72 27.04 12.04 3.34
N PHE A 73 25.75 11.72 3.53
CA PHE A 73 25.22 10.40 3.09
C PHE A 73 23.83 10.36 2.41
N GLY A 74 23.22 11.49 2.05
CA GLY A 74 22.24 11.56 0.95
C GLY A 74 21.01 10.62 1.00
N ARG A 75 20.36 10.41 2.16
CA ARG A 75 19.02 9.78 2.24
C ARG A 75 17.99 10.75 2.83
N LEU A 76 16.92 11.00 2.08
CA LEU A 76 15.77 11.82 2.50
C LEU A 76 15.02 11.14 3.66
N SER A 77 15.26 11.58 4.90
CA SER A 77 14.40 11.28 6.06
C SER A 77 13.67 12.53 6.53
N ARG A 78 12.36 12.39 6.78
CA ARG A 78 11.43 13.46 7.23
C ARG A 78 11.54 13.82 8.72
N THR A 79 12.72 13.69 9.33
CA THR A 79 12.91 13.99 10.77
C THR A 79 13.90 15.13 10.99
N LYS A 80 13.52 16.04 11.90
CA LYS A 80 13.80 17.49 11.88
C LYS A 80 15.14 17.95 12.49
N VAL A 81 16.21 17.16 12.45
CA VAL A 81 17.43 17.50 13.20
C VAL A 81 18.68 17.29 12.35
N SER A 82 19.39 18.40 12.07
CA SER A 82 20.75 18.57 11.51
C SER A 82 20.90 19.13 10.07
N ARG A 83 20.41 20.34 9.80
CA ARG A 83 20.72 21.10 8.56
C ARG A 83 21.76 22.20 8.82
N ARG A 84 22.88 22.24 8.08
CA ARG A 84 23.80 23.40 8.07
C ARG A 84 23.40 24.37 6.96
N PRO A 85 23.33 25.69 7.22
CA PRO A 85 23.11 26.67 6.17
C PRO A 85 24.35 26.71 5.27
N ILE A 86 24.16 26.49 3.97
CA ILE A 86 25.17 26.82 2.97
C ILE A 86 24.70 28.12 2.32
N GLY A 87 25.25 29.23 2.78
CA GLY A 87 25.18 30.48 2.05
C GLY A 87 26.23 30.46 0.94
N MET A 88 25.85 30.86 -0.27
CA MET A 88 26.59 31.99 -0.82
C MET A 88 26.26 33.14 0.14
N ILE A 89 27.19 33.42 1.04
CA ILE A 89 27.27 34.75 1.60
C ILE A 89 27.42 35.66 0.37
N ASP A 90 26.43 36.54 0.21
CA ASP A 90 26.42 37.70 -0.67
C ASP A 90 26.12 37.50 -2.17
N VAL A 91 24.85 37.70 -2.55
CA VAL A 91 24.52 38.67 -3.63
C VAL A 91 24.34 40.06 -3.00
N HIS A 92 25.12 40.35 -1.94
CA HIS A 92 25.23 41.65 -1.28
C HIS A 92 26.54 42.37 -1.66
N GLU A 93 27.41 41.76 -2.47
CA GLU A 93 28.56 42.45 -3.07
C GLU A 93 28.18 43.25 -4.34
N VAL A 94 26.88 43.31 -4.65
CA VAL A 94 26.33 44.18 -5.69
C VAL A 94 25.27 45.08 -5.08
N ASP A 95 25.56 46.38 -5.05
CA ASP A 95 24.65 47.44 -4.57
C ASP A 95 23.40 47.59 -5.46
N THR A 96 23.27 46.76 -6.51
CA THR A 96 22.19 46.82 -7.50
C THR A 96 21.57 45.45 -7.74
N PRO A 97 20.23 45.35 -7.86
CA PRO A 97 19.55 44.09 -8.17
C PRO A 97 20.06 43.48 -9.49
N VAL A 98 20.33 42.17 -9.51
CA VAL A 98 20.85 41.50 -10.71
C VAL A 98 19.73 41.32 -11.75
N PRO A 99 19.81 41.95 -12.94
CA PRO A 99 18.73 41.93 -13.92
C PRO A 99 18.66 40.57 -14.63
N ALA A 100 17.48 39.95 -14.66
CA ALA A 100 17.25 38.60 -15.16
C ALA A 100 17.05 38.55 -16.70
N ARG A 101 17.92 39.23 -17.47
CA ARG A 101 17.74 39.42 -18.92
C ARG A 101 17.74 38.11 -19.74
N TRP A 102 18.16 37.01 -19.15
CA TRP A 102 18.19 35.68 -19.78
C TRP A 102 16.89 34.88 -19.58
N ILE A 103 15.94 35.37 -18.79
CA ILE A 103 14.69 34.64 -18.47
C ILE A 103 13.59 35.05 -19.44
N SER A 104 12.95 34.07 -20.09
CA SER A 104 11.68 34.28 -20.80
C SER A 104 10.72 33.17 -20.40
N CYS A 105 9.60 33.52 -19.76
CA CYS A 105 8.63 32.57 -19.21
C CYS A 105 7.31 33.27 -18.88
N ASP A 106 6.25 32.49 -18.68
CA ASP A 106 5.01 32.98 -18.09
C ASP A 106 4.98 32.59 -16.61
N LEU A 107 4.68 33.55 -15.73
CA LEU A 107 4.65 33.37 -14.27
C LEU A 107 3.21 33.47 -13.78
N VAL A 108 2.77 32.47 -12.99
CA VAL A 108 1.46 32.46 -12.33
C VAL A 108 1.65 32.67 -10.84
N CYS A 109 1.10 33.77 -10.33
CA CYS A 109 1.34 34.28 -8.99
C CYS A 109 0.00 34.35 -8.22
N PRO A 110 -0.34 33.32 -7.44
CA PRO A 110 -1.55 33.34 -6.63
C PRO A 110 -1.44 34.33 -5.45
N ALA A 111 -2.43 35.19 -5.29
CA ALA A 111 -2.56 36.15 -4.20
C ALA A 111 -3.76 35.80 -3.30
N GLY A 112 -3.58 35.87 -1.98
CA GLY A 112 -4.66 35.67 -1.00
C GLY A 112 -4.23 35.96 0.44
N ARG A 113 -5.19 36.14 1.36
CA ARG A 113 -4.92 36.25 2.81
C ARG A 113 -4.53 34.89 3.40
N ALA A 114 -3.24 34.65 3.61
CA ALA A 114 -2.77 33.50 4.38
C ALA A 114 -2.91 33.78 5.88
N LEU A 115 -3.98 33.25 6.51
CA LEU A 115 -4.10 33.20 7.97
C LEU A 115 -3.82 31.76 8.42
N ASN A 116 -2.57 31.47 8.77
CA ASN A 116 -2.15 30.33 9.61
C ASN A 116 -2.53 28.88 9.20
N THR A 117 -2.57 28.53 7.90
CA THR A 117 -2.73 27.12 7.46
C THR A 117 -1.54 26.61 6.65
N GLY A 118 -1.35 25.29 6.63
CA GLY A 118 -0.26 24.61 5.90
C GLY A 118 -0.46 24.62 4.37
N TRP A 119 0.59 24.28 3.61
CA TRP A 119 0.66 24.37 2.13
C TRP A 119 -0.46 23.67 1.35
N SER A 120 -1.19 22.73 1.96
CA SER A 120 -2.30 21.99 1.34
C SER A 120 -3.64 22.72 1.36
N ASP A 121 -3.78 23.79 2.17
CA ASP A 121 -5.09 24.38 2.49
C ASP A 121 -5.20 25.85 1.99
N PHE A 122 -4.32 26.26 1.09
CA PHE A 122 -4.26 27.62 0.55
C PHE A 122 -5.05 27.74 -0.77
N ILE A 123 -6.18 28.44 -0.73
CA ILE A 123 -6.99 28.79 -1.91
C ILE A 123 -6.75 30.27 -2.26
N PRO A 124 -6.15 30.58 -3.42
CA PRO A 124 -5.89 31.96 -3.81
C PRO A 124 -7.19 32.73 -4.10
N GLU A 125 -7.25 34.00 -3.72
CA GLU A 125 -8.39 34.90 -4.00
C GLU A 125 -8.32 35.49 -5.41
N ARG A 126 -7.10 35.60 -5.96
CA ARG A 126 -6.80 36.10 -7.30
C ARG A 126 -5.48 35.52 -7.79
N PHE A 127 -5.27 35.53 -9.10
CA PHE A 127 -4.02 35.17 -9.75
C PHE A 127 -3.48 36.37 -10.51
N VAL A 128 -2.21 36.66 -10.33
CA VAL A 128 -1.47 37.64 -11.12
C VAL A 128 -0.58 36.89 -12.10
N LEU A 129 -0.69 37.21 -13.37
CA LEU A 129 -0.03 36.54 -14.48
C LEU A 129 0.96 37.50 -15.12
N PHE A 130 2.23 37.13 -15.21
CA PHE A 130 3.25 37.89 -15.91
C PHE A 130 3.74 37.13 -17.13
N ARG A 131 3.82 37.81 -18.27
CA ARG A 131 4.63 37.35 -19.40
C ARG A 131 5.97 38.03 -19.37
N VAL A 132 7.03 37.26 -19.18
CA VAL A 132 8.40 37.74 -19.15
C VAL A 132 9.12 37.35 -20.44
N VAL A 133 9.70 38.31 -21.13
CA VAL A 133 10.54 38.10 -22.32
C VAL A 133 11.87 38.78 -22.09
N ARG A 134 12.96 38.00 -22.05
CA ARG A 134 14.33 38.46 -21.77
C ARG A 134 14.40 39.36 -20.53
N GLY A 135 13.75 38.94 -19.46
CA GLY A 135 13.69 39.64 -18.18
C GLY A 135 12.74 40.83 -18.15
N LEU A 136 12.06 41.18 -19.25
CA LEU A 136 11.08 42.25 -19.30
C LEU A 136 9.67 41.69 -19.13
N VAL A 137 8.88 42.26 -18.24
CA VAL A 137 7.44 41.99 -18.15
C VAL A 137 6.77 42.71 -19.31
N VAL A 138 6.36 41.96 -20.33
CA VAL A 138 5.72 42.49 -21.54
C VAL A 138 4.19 42.41 -21.48
N ALA A 139 3.65 41.65 -20.54
CA ALA A 139 2.22 41.65 -20.21
C ALA A 139 2.02 41.30 -18.73
N GLU A 140 1.04 41.94 -18.10
CA GLU A 140 0.59 41.67 -16.74
C GLU A 140 -0.94 41.61 -16.75
N MET A 141 -1.50 40.59 -16.09
CA MET A 141 -2.94 40.42 -15.96
C MET A 141 -3.27 39.97 -14.53
N SER A 142 -4.38 40.45 -13.98
CA SER A 142 -4.89 40.01 -12.67
C SER A 142 -6.28 39.42 -12.86
N VAL A 143 -6.47 38.19 -12.37
CA VAL A 143 -7.69 37.40 -12.55
C VAL A 143 -8.24 37.01 -11.18
N PRO A 144 -9.46 37.40 -10.81
CA PRO A 144 -10.06 36.97 -9.53
C PRO A 144 -10.45 35.49 -9.57
N ASN A 145 -10.20 34.76 -8.48
CA ASN A 145 -10.56 33.34 -8.35
C ASN A 145 -12.01 33.18 -7.85
N ILE A 146 -12.95 33.53 -8.72
CA ILE A 146 -14.38 33.73 -8.40
C ILE A 146 -15.18 32.47 -8.03
N HIS A 147 -14.63 31.26 -8.21
CA HIS A 147 -15.36 30.01 -7.96
C HIS A 147 -14.86 29.15 -6.80
N ARG A 148 -13.80 29.57 -6.07
CA ARG A 148 -13.17 28.84 -4.93
C ARG A 148 -13.32 27.31 -5.03
N VAL A 149 -12.80 26.74 -6.11
CA VAL A 149 -12.85 25.29 -6.35
C VAL A 149 -11.96 24.61 -5.32
N GLU A 150 -12.55 23.72 -4.51
CA GLU A 150 -11.84 22.86 -3.57
C GLU A 150 -10.91 21.89 -4.33
N ASP A 151 -9.78 21.57 -3.72
CA ASP A 151 -8.62 20.91 -4.32
C ASP A 151 -8.91 19.54 -4.99
N VAL A 152 -7.91 19.04 -5.74
CA VAL A 152 -7.77 17.79 -6.51
C VAL A 152 -7.98 17.91 -8.04
N GLN A 153 -8.90 18.75 -8.54
CA GLN A 153 -9.10 18.90 -10.00
C GLN A 153 -8.17 19.91 -10.69
N PHE A 154 -7.57 20.84 -9.95
CA PHE A 154 -6.74 21.91 -10.52
C PHE A 154 -5.50 21.38 -11.26
N ARG A 155 -4.92 20.25 -10.83
CA ARG A 155 -3.77 19.63 -11.52
C ARG A 155 -4.11 19.04 -12.89
N HIS A 156 -5.39 18.90 -13.23
CA HIS A 156 -5.86 18.30 -14.49
C HIS A 156 -6.86 19.18 -15.26
N GLY A 157 -7.08 20.43 -14.84
CA GLY A 157 -8.15 21.29 -15.38
C GLY A 157 -7.68 22.26 -16.46
N THR A 158 -7.75 21.87 -17.73
CA THR A 158 -7.61 22.77 -18.89
C THR A 158 -8.83 23.68 -19.11
N SER A 159 -9.97 23.45 -18.42
CA SER A 159 -11.26 24.08 -18.77
C SER A 159 -11.56 25.44 -18.12
N LEU A 160 -10.80 25.90 -17.12
CA LEU A 160 -11.15 27.13 -16.39
C LEU A 160 -11.04 28.38 -17.28
N LEU A 161 -10.03 28.40 -18.18
CA LEU A 161 -9.80 29.54 -19.08
C LEU A 161 -10.68 29.50 -20.34
N GLY A 162 -11.04 28.31 -20.82
CA GLY A 162 -11.94 28.16 -21.97
C GLY A 162 -13.34 28.73 -21.73
N GLY A 163 -13.84 28.66 -20.50
CA GLY A 163 -15.16 29.18 -20.12
C GLY A 163 -15.20 30.67 -19.74
N LEU A 164 -14.07 31.27 -19.35
CA LEU A 164 -14.01 32.67 -18.89
C LEU A 164 -13.91 33.68 -20.05
N VAL A 165 -13.25 33.31 -21.16
CA VAL A 165 -13.26 34.11 -22.40
C VAL A 165 -14.67 34.26 -22.96
N ALA A 166 -15.55 33.27 -22.73
CA ALA A 166 -16.94 33.32 -23.16
C ALA A 166 -17.85 34.23 -22.29
N ARG A 167 -17.37 34.72 -21.13
CA ARG A 167 -18.21 35.50 -20.19
C ARG A 167 -17.73 36.91 -19.88
N GLU A 168 -16.46 37.24 -20.09
CA GLU A 168 -15.97 38.62 -19.91
C GLU A 168 -16.14 39.47 -21.18
N GLY A 169 -17.38 39.92 -21.45
CA GLY A 169 -17.68 41.13 -22.24
C GLY A 169 -17.20 41.21 -23.69
N HIS A 170 -16.41 40.25 -24.17
CA HIS A 170 -16.27 39.92 -25.57
C HIS A 170 -17.19 38.74 -25.76
N ALA A 171 -18.39 39.01 -26.28
CA ALA A 171 -19.17 37.96 -26.90
C ALA A 171 -18.22 37.13 -27.78
N PRO A 172 -18.29 35.78 -27.80
CA PRO A 172 -17.77 35.06 -28.97
C PRO A 172 -18.42 35.76 -30.15
N PRO A 173 -17.67 36.28 -31.14
CA PRO A 173 -18.23 37.22 -32.09
C PRO A 173 -19.50 36.61 -32.68
N GLU A 174 -20.65 37.18 -32.32
CA GLU A 174 -21.97 36.84 -32.87
C GLU A 174 -22.12 37.40 -34.30
N SER A 175 -20.99 37.59 -34.98
CA SER A 175 -20.86 37.80 -36.40
C SER A 175 -19.93 36.73 -36.89
N ALA A 176 -20.35 35.93 -37.88
CA ALA A 176 -19.45 35.04 -38.62
C ALA A 176 -18.13 35.77 -38.86
N PRO A 177 -16.99 35.33 -38.28
CA PRO A 177 -15.76 36.10 -38.36
C PRO A 177 -15.44 36.26 -39.83
N ALA A 178 -15.28 37.50 -40.30
CA ALA A 178 -14.91 37.74 -41.69
C ALA A 178 -13.64 36.93 -42.00
N SER A 179 -13.60 36.27 -43.17
CA SER A 179 -12.46 35.44 -43.56
C SER A 179 -11.14 36.19 -43.35
N VAL A 180 -10.17 35.49 -42.78
CA VAL A 180 -8.87 36.06 -42.44
C VAL A 180 -8.19 36.55 -43.71
N LYS A 181 -8.14 37.87 -43.89
CA LYS A 181 -7.61 38.51 -45.09
C LYS A 181 -6.18 38.04 -45.36
N GLY A 182 -5.95 37.50 -46.57
CA GLY A 182 -4.64 37.05 -47.01
C GLY A 182 -4.27 35.62 -46.63
N LEU A 183 -5.11 34.90 -45.88
CA LEU A 183 -4.83 33.52 -45.44
C LEU A 183 -4.57 32.58 -46.61
N ALA A 184 -5.38 32.65 -47.67
CA ALA A 184 -5.19 31.82 -48.87
C ALA A 184 -3.84 32.05 -49.57
N ARG A 185 -3.31 33.29 -49.52
CA ARG A 185 -1.98 33.60 -50.07
C ARG A 185 -0.89 33.08 -49.14
N ALA A 186 -1.02 33.31 -47.83
CA ALA A 186 -0.05 32.86 -46.84
C ALA A 186 0.07 31.33 -46.77
N LEU A 187 -1.01 30.59 -47.06
CA LEU A 187 -0.99 29.12 -47.15
C LEU A 187 -0.31 28.59 -48.41
N ARG A 188 -0.30 29.36 -49.51
CA ARG A 188 0.43 29.01 -50.74
C ARG A 188 1.91 29.36 -50.66
N GLU A 189 2.25 30.44 -49.96
CA GLU A 189 3.59 30.98 -49.81
C GLU A 189 3.93 31.15 -48.31
N PRO A 190 4.16 30.07 -47.55
CA PRO A 190 4.31 30.14 -46.09
C PRO A 190 5.57 30.88 -45.62
N GLY A 191 6.58 30.99 -46.50
CA GLY A 191 7.85 31.65 -46.20
C GLY A 191 8.61 31.02 -45.03
N GLU A 192 9.58 31.75 -44.46
CA GLU A 192 10.39 31.34 -43.31
C GLU A 192 10.34 32.37 -42.17
N GLY A 193 10.66 31.94 -40.95
CA GLY A 193 10.88 32.82 -39.80
C GLY A 193 9.68 33.68 -39.40
N ALA A 194 9.69 34.96 -39.74
CA ALA A 194 8.61 35.91 -39.40
C ALA A 194 7.33 35.64 -40.19
N ALA A 195 7.44 35.18 -41.45
CA ALA A 195 6.30 34.84 -42.29
C ALA A 195 5.51 33.65 -41.72
N ARG A 196 6.23 32.62 -41.25
CA ARG A 196 5.66 31.46 -40.53
C ARG A 196 4.96 31.84 -39.23
N ARG A 197 5.54 32.78 -38.46
CA ARG A 197 4.89 33.33 -37.26
C ARG A 197 3.61 34.08 -37.58
N HIS A 198 3.60 34.80 -38.70
CA HIS A 198 2.41 35.51 -39.18
C HIS A 198 1.32 34.54 -39.65
N LEU A 199 1.68 33.53 -40.45
CA LEU A 199 0.75 32.47 -40.88
C LEU A 199 0.13 31.74 -39.68
N ALA A 200 0.92 31.37 -38.67
CA ALA A 200 0.40 30.74 -37.46
C ALA A 200 -0.59 31.66 -36.70
N ALA A 201 -0.34 32.98 -36.65
CA ALA A 201 -1.28 33.93 -36.06
C ALA A 201 -2.58 34.05 -36.87
N MET A 202 -2.50 34.02 -38.20
CA MET A 202 -3.66 34.02 -39.09
C MET A 202 -4.51 32.76 -38.92
N LEU A 203 -3.86 31.60 -38.82
CA LEU A 203 -4.50 30.30 -38.57
C LEU A 203 -5.13 30.19 -37.18
N TRP A 204 -4.58 30.90 -36.19
CA TRP A 204 -5.18 31.02 -34.86
C TRP A 204 -6.47 31.83 -34.87
N SER A 205 -6.57 32.84 -35.74
CA SER A 205 -7.78 33.67 -35.91
C SER A 205 -8.80 33.09 -36.89
N ALA A 206 -8.48 31.97 -37.54
CA ALA A 206 -9.35 31.38 -38.56
C ALA A 206 -10.62 30.80 -37.93
N SER A 207 -11.71 30.83 -38.71
CA SER A 207 -13.03 30.42 -38.25
C SER A 207 -13.76 29.60 -39.31
N ARG A 208 -15.06 29.32 -39.07
CA ARG A 208 -15.94 28.69 -40.05
C ARG A 208 -15.89 29.35 -41.44
N ALA A 209 -15.70 30.67 -41.52
CA ALA A 209 -15.62 31.39 -42.79
C ALA A 209 -14.37 31.04 -43.63
N ASP A 210 -13.37 30.40 -43.04
CA ASP A 210 -12.11 30.04 -43.69
C ASP A 210 -12.02 28.56 -44.09
N LEU A 211 -13.07 27.77 -43.84
CA LEU A 211 -13.05 26.30 -44.05
C LEU A 211 -12.75 25.89 -45.49
N GLU A 212 -13.25 26.64 -46.48
CA GLU A 212 -12.97 26.36 -47.90
C GLU A 212 -11.47 26.55 -48.21
N VAL A 213 -10.88 27.63 -47.68
CA VAL A 213 -9.46 27.94 -47.84
C VAL A 213 -8.58 26.90 -47.14
N LEU A 214 -8.96 26.47 -45.92
CA LEU A 214 -8.26 25.44 -45.16
C LEU A 214 -8.36 24.05 -45.84
N SER A 215 -9.54 23.69 -46.35
CA SER A 215 -9.76 22.41 -47.06
C SER A 215 -8.99 22.37 -48.39
N SER A 216 -8.95 23.50 -49.10
CA SER A 216 -8.09 23.65 -50.28
C SER A 216 -6.62 23.47 -49.90
N ALA A 217 -6.16 24.06 -48.81
CA ALA A 217 -4.76 23.97 -48.38
C ALA A 217 -4.35 22.54 -48.01
N LEU A 218 -5.22 21.76 -47.35
CA LEU A 218 -5.00 20.32 -47.12
C LEU A 218 -4.82 19.54 -48.43
N SER A 219 -5.41 20.01 -49.53
CA SER A 219 -5.41 19.34 -50.84
C SER A 219 -4.25 19.73 -51.74
N THR A 220 -3.81 20.99 -51.65
CA THR A 220 -2.78 21.53 -52.54
C THR A 220 -1.40 21.60 -51.90
N SER A 221 -1.31 21.73 -50.58
CA SER A 221 -0.03 21.89 -49.89
C SER A 221 0.66 20.56 -49.61
N ARG A 222 1.99 20.57 -49.73
CA ARG A 222 2.88 19.48 -49.27
C ARG A 222 3.82 19.93 -48.14
N ASP A 223 3.69 21.18 -47.66
CA ASP A 223 4.51 21.69 -46.56
C ASP A 223 4.02 21.10 -45.23
N PRO A 224 4.88 20.38 -44.47
CA PRO A 224 4.51 19.77 -43.20
C PRO A 224 3.97 20.76 -42.16
N ASP A 225 4.50 21.97 -42.07
CA ASP A 225 4.05 22.98 -41.10
C ASP A 225 2.65 23.47 -41.44
N VAL A 226 2.39 23.70 -42.73
CA VAL A 226 1.09 24.12 -43.23
C VAL A 226 0.05 23.05 -42.95
N LEU A 227 0.35 21.78 -43.23
CA LEU A 227 -0.57 20.66 -42.97
C LEU A 227 -0.85 20.52 -41.47
N ARG A 228 0.19 20.57 -40.62
CA ARG A 228 0.04 20.48 -39.16
C ARG A 228 -0.82 21.60 -38.60
N TRP A 229 -0.49 22.86 -38.88
CA TRP A 229 -1.26 24.00 -38.36
C TRP A 229 -2.69 24.02 -38.88
N THR A 230 -2.90 23.62 -40.14
CA THR A 230 -4.26 23.50 -40.68
C THR A 230 -5.07 22.46 -39.90
N GLY A 231 -4.50 21.30 -39.57
CA GLY A 231 -5.15 20.30 -38.71
C GLY A 231 -5.51 20.84 -37.33
N TYR A 232 -4.57 21.51 -36.64
CA TYR A 232 -4.84 22.12 -35.34
C TYR A 232 -5.92 23.21 -35.40
N THR A 233 -5.92 24.03 -36.46
CA THR A 233 -6.96 25.04 -36.68
C THR A 233 -8.33 24.39 -36.87
N LEU A 234 -8.43 23.31 -37.65
CA LEU A 234 -9.70 22.59 -37.84
C LEU A 234 -10.22 22.01 -36.52
N ALA A 235 -9.34 21.48 -35.66
CA ALA A 235 -9.70 21.06 -34.31
C ALA A 235 -10.27 22.21 -33.47
N GLY A 236 -9.68 23.41 -33.59
CA GLY A 236 -10.10 24.61 -32.87
C GLY A 236 -11.44 25.19 -33.37
N ILE A 237 -11.77 24.99 -34.65
CA ILE A 237 -13.10 25.32 -35.20
C ILE A 237 -14.17 24.35 -34.67
N GLY A 238 -13.80 23.08 -34.45
CA GLY A 238 -14.66 22.10 -33.82
C GLY A 238 -15.72 21.51 -34.78
N PRO A 239 -16.95 21.24 -34.32
CA PRO A 239 -17.96 20.51 -35.10
C PRO A 239 -18.34 21.13 -36.46
N ASP A 240 -18.20 22.45 -36.60
CA ASP A 240 -18.48 23.17 -37.84
C ASP A 240 -17.52 22.79 -38.99
N ALA A 241 -16.37 22.17 -38.67
CA ALA A 241 -15.38 21.71 -39.65
C ALA A 241 -15.67 20.30 -40.21
N ALA A 242 -16.87 19.76 -40.03
CA ALA A 242 -17.25 18.42 -40.51
C ALA A 242 -16.99 18.20 -42.01
N ASP A 243 -17.21 19.21 -42.86
CA ASP A 243 -16.95 19.12 -44.31
C ASP A 243 -15.47 18.89 -44.65
N ALA A 244 -14.56 19.16 -43.71
CA ALA A 244 -13.13 18.93 -43.88
C ALA A 244 -12.71 17.46 -43.62
N ILE A 245 -13.58 16.61 -43.04
CA ILE A 245 -13.25 15.22 -42.68
C ILE A 245 -12.64 14.42 -43.85
N PRO A 246 -13.20 14.43 -45.08
CA PRO A 246 -12.61 13.69 -46.20
C PRO A 246 -11.20 14.20 -46.56
N HIS A 247 -10.96 15.50 -46.45
CA HIS A 247 -9.67 16.12 -46.73
C HIS A 247 -8.63 15.77 -45.67
N VAL A 248 -9.02 15.78 -44.39
CA VAL A 248 -8.20 15.36 -43.25
C VAL A 248 -7.84 13.89 -43.38
N MET A 249 -8.80 13.01 -43.68
CA MET A 249 -8.55 11.58 -43.87
C MET A 249 -7.63 11.27 -45.06
N ARG A 250 -7.74 12.02 -46.15
CA ARG A 250 -6.85 11.87 -47.30
C ARG A 250 -5.40 12.23 -46.93
N VAL A 251 -5.18 13.31 -46.18
CA VAL A 251 -3.84 13.69 -45.70
C VAL A 251 -3.30 12.66 -44.72
N LEU A 252 -4.12 12.23 -43.76
CA LEU A 252 -3.75 11.21 -42.78
C LEU A 252 -3.35 9.88 -43.44
N SER A 253 -4.08 9.45 -44.48
CA SER A 253 -3.80 8.20 -45.19
C SER A 253 -2.54 8.26 -46.07
N ALA A 254 -2.11 9.45 -46.47
CA ALA A 254 -0.98 9.65 -47.37
C ALA A 254 0.34 10.00 -46.66
N THR A 255 0.28 10.32 -45.35
CA THR A 255 1.45 10.77 -44.59
C THR A 255 2.18 9.60 -43.92
N ALA A 256 3.50 9.68 -43.89
CA ALA A 256 4.35 8.87 -43.01
C ALA A 256 4.93 9.69 -41.85
N ASP A 257 4.66 11.00 -41.81
CA ASP A 257 5.15 11.93 -40.79
C ASP A 257 4.27 11.83 -39.52
N PRO A 258 4.86 11.47 -38.36
CA PRO A 258 4.14 11.34 -37.10
C PRO A 258 3.50 12.65 -36.63
N GLU A 259 4.10 13.80 -36.93
CA GLU A 259 3.60 15.10 -36.49
C GLU A 259 2.38 15.54 -37.31
N ILE A 260 2.35 15.20 -38.61
CA ILE A 260 1.19 15.42 -39.48
C ILE A 260 0.07 14.47 -39.07
N ALA A 261 0.37 13.18 -38.86
CA ALA A 261 -0.62 12.20 -38.43
C ALA A 261 -1.26 12.59 -37.10
N GLN A 262 -0.46 13.05 -36.13
CA GLN A 262 -0.92 13.59 -34.86
C GLN A 262 -1.86 14.78 -35.04
N ALA A 263 -1.50 15.76 -35.87
CA ALA A 263 -2.32 16.94 -36.10
C ALA A 263 -3.66 16.60 -36.76
N MET A 264 -3.68 15.65 -37.70
CA MET A 264 -4.90 15.19 -38.35
C MET A 264 -5.79 14.39 -37.40
N ALA A 265 -5.22 13.52 -36.57
CA ALA A 265 -5.97 12.80 -35.54
C ALA A 265 -6.59 13.76 -34.52
N TYR A 266 -5.84 14.78 -34.09
CA TYR A 266 -6.33 15.84 -33.22
C TYR A 266 -7.47 16.65 -33.88
N ALA A 267 -7.36 16.93 -35.18
CA ALA A 267 -8.42 17.56 -35.96
C ALA A 267 -9.72 16.76 -35.92
N LEU A 268 -9.65 15.45 -36.17
CA LEU A 268 -10.82 14.55 -36.11
C LEU A 268 -11.43 14.50 -34.69
N GLY A 269 -10.59 14.44 -33.66
CA GLY A 269 -11.02 14.48 -32.26
C GLY A 269 -11.75 15.78 -31.90
N GLY A 270 -11.24 16.93 -32.36
CA GLY A 270 -11.83 18.25 -32.14
C GLY A 270 -13.12 18.50 -32.93
N ILE A 271 -13.24 17.96 -34.15
CA ILE A 271 -14.51 17.95 -34.90
C ILE A 271 -15.59 17.16 -34.14
N GLY A 272 -15.18 16.12 -33.42
CA GLY A 272 -16.04 15.39 -32.50
C GLY A 272 -16.95 14.37 -33.21
N PRO A 273 -18.22 14.20 -32.79
CA PRO A 273 -19.06 13.07 -33.22
C PRO A 273 -19.31 12.98 -34.73
N ALA A 274 -19.25 14.10 -35.46
CA ALA A 274 -19.38 14.10 -36.92
C ALA A 274 -18.26 13.27 -37.61
N ALA A 275 -17.10 13.11 -36.96
CA ALA A 275 -15.99 12.28 -37.45
C ALA A 275 -16.12 10.78 -37.10
N ALA A 276 -17.19 10.36 -36.40
CA ALA A 276 -17.42 8.96 -36.05
C ALA A 276 -17.31 7.96 -37.22
N PRO A 277 -17.80 8.24 -38.45
CA PRO A 277 -17.69 7.30 -39.57
C PRO A 277 -16.26 6.94 -39.97
N VAL A 278 -15.27 7.78 -39.64
CA VAL A 278 -13.85 7.56 -39.99
C VAL A 278 -13.02 7.08 -38.81
N PHE A 279 -13.62 6.95 -37.63
CA PHE A 279 -12.93 6.65 -36.38
C PHE A 279 -12.14 5.33 -36.44
N ALA A 280 -12.80 4.23 -36.81
CA ALA A 280 -12.16 2.92 -36.89
C ALA A 280 -11.05 2.85 -37.96
N ALA A 281 -11.22 3.56 -39.08
CA ALA A 281 -10.24 3.60 -40.17
C ALA A 281 -8.98 4.44 -39.81
N MET A 282 -9.15 5.49 -39.02
CA MET A 282 -8.06 6.36 -38.55
C MET A 282 -7.11 5.62 -37.59
N ILE A 283 -7.64 4.80 -36.69
CA ILE A 283 -6.87 4.13 -35.62
C ILE A 283 -5.61 3.41 -36.15
N PRO A 284 -5.70 2.43 -37.06
CA PRO A 284 -4.51 1.69 -37.51
C PRO A 284 -3.49 2.58 -38.20
N ILE A 285 -3.92 3.68 -38.84
CA ILE A 285 -3.02 4.65 -39.48
C ILE A 285 -2.23 5.40 -38.41
N VAL A 286 -2.91 5.93 -37.38
CA VAL A 286 -2.27 6.66 -36.28
C VAL A 286 -1.34 5.73 -35.48
N GLU A 287 -1.76 4.49 -35.20
CA GLU A 287 -0.94 3.50 -34.50
C GLU A 287 0.30 3.06 -35.28
N ALA A 288 0.26 3.11 -36.61
CA ALA A 288 1.40 2.80 -37.48
C ALA A 288 2.37 3.97 -37.62
N CYS A 289 1.86 5.21 -37.62
CA CYS A 289 2.66 6.42 -37.85
C CYS A 289 3.25 7.01 -36.56
N CYS A 290 2.54 6.90 -35.43
CA CYS A 290 2.93 7.53 -34.17
C CYS A 290 3.21 6.42 -33.15
N ASP A 291 4.44 6.29 -32.63
CA ASP A 291 4.81 5.25 -31.65
C ASP A 291 4.05 5.40 -30.31
N GLY A 292 4.75 5.63 -29.19
CA GLY A 292 4.13 5.77 -27.86
C GLY A 292 3.12 6.92 -27.73
N LYS A 293 3.06 7.84 -28.70
CA LYS A 293 2.14 8.99 -28.74
C LYS A 293 0.80 8.70 -29.46
N ALA A 294 0.66 7.59 -30.19
CA ALA A 294 -0.61 7.25 -30.86
C ALA A 294 -1.78 7.10 -29.89
N ALA A 295 -1.52 6.48 -28.74
CA ALA A 295 -2.55 6.23 -27.74
C ALA A 295 -3.21 7.53 -27.28
N ASP A 296 -2.44 8.57 -26.95
CA ASP A 296 -2.98 9.83 -26.43
C ASP A 296 -3.94 10.52 -27.43
N GLN A 297 -3.60 10.48 -28.72
CA GLN A 297 -4.43 11.08 -29.77
C GLN A 297 -5.73 10.30 -30.00
N ILE A 298 -5.63 8.98 -30.04
CA ILE A 298 -6.81 8.11 -30.18
C ILE A 298 -7.71 8.26 -28.94
N LEU A 299 -7.12 8.33 -27.74
CA LEU A 299 -7.86 8.50 -26.49
C LEU A 299 -8.59 9.84 -26.41
N HIS A 300 -8.01 10.92 -26.93
CA HIS A 300 -8.69 12.21 -27.04
C HIS A 300 -9.98 12.10 -27.87
N PHE A 301 -9.91 11.44 -29.04
CA PHE A 301 -11.07 11.25 -29.89
C PHE A 301 -12.07 10.24 -29.30
N VAL A 302 -11.59 9.18 -28.64
CA VAL A 302 -12.45 8.26 -27.87
C VAL A 302 -13.30 9.02 -26.87
N ASP A 303 -12.71 9.94 -26.12
CA ASP A 303 -13.43 10.72 -25.10
C ASP A 303 -14.44 11.69 -25.73
N THR A 304 -14.14 12.29 -26.90
CA THR A 304 -15.11 13.17 -27.59
C THR A 304 -16.27 12.40 -28.20
N VAL A 305 -16.02 11.25 -28.81
CA VAL A 305 -17.07 10.33 -29.31
C VAL A 305 -17.94 9.84 -28.16
N ALA A 306 -17.33 9.42 -27.05
CA ALA A 306 -18.06 8.95 -25.87
C ALA A 306 -19.01 9.99 -25.27
N SER A 307 -18.67 11.28 -25.36
CA SER A 307 -19.52 12.37 -24.85
C SER A 307 -20.81 12.54 -25.64
N ALA A 308 -20.92 11.99 -26.86
CA ALA A 308 -22.11 12.05 -27.71
C ALA A 308 -23.23 11.09 -27.28
N GLY A 309 -22.96 10.16 -26.36
CA GLY A 309 -23.97 9.26 -25.80
C GLY A 309 -24.06 7.87 -26.47
N PRO A 310 -25.14 7.11 -26.19
CA PRO A 310 -25.27 5.69 -26.56
C PRO A 310 -25.28 5.41 -28.07
N GLU A 311 -25.57 6.40 -28.92
CA GLU A 311 -25.54 6.24 -30.38
C GLU A 311 -24.14 5.89 -30.91
N MET A 312 -23.10 6.13 -30.12
CA MET A 312 -21.71 5.85 -30.48
C MET A 312 -21.23 4.45 -30.10
N ILE A 313 -22.09 3.58 -29.55
CA ILE A 313 -21.69 2.24 -29.10
C ILE A 313 -21.06 1.43 -30.24
N ASP A 314 -21.69 1.37 -31.41
CA ASP A 314 -21.15 0.60 -32.55
C ASP A 314 -19.84 1.17 -33.07
N VAL A 315 -19.70 2.50 -33.04
CA VAL A 315 -18.48 3.21 -33.44
C VAL A 315 -17.33 2.90 -32.48
N LEU A 316 -17.61 2.92 -31.17
CA LEU A 316 -16.65 2.58 -30.13
C LEU A 316 -16.25 1.10 -30.22
N ILE A 317 -17.19 0.19 -30.46
CA ILE A 317 -16.90 -1.23 -30.68
C ILE A 317 -15.98 -1.39 -31.90
N ALA A 318 -16.33 -0.79 -33.04
CA ALA A 318 -15.50 -0.86 -34.25
C ALA A 318 -14.09 -0.31 -34.01
N GLY A 319 -13.96 0.81 -33.29
CA GLY A 319 -12.65 1.38 -32.97
C GLY A 319 -11.84 0.53 -31.98
N MET A 320 -12.49 -0.12 -31.02
CA MET A 320 -11.84 -1.08 -30.12
C MET A 320 -11.26 -2.27 -30.90
N LEU A 321 -11.99 -2.78 -31.89
CA LEU A 321 -11.55 -3.88 -32.74
C LEU A 321 -10.44 -3.46 -33.72
N ALA A 322 -10.41 -2.19 -34.12
CA ALA A 322 -9.36 -1.64 -34.98
C ALA A 322 -8.02 -1.39 -34.26
N SER A 323 -8.01 -1.29 -32.92
CA SER A 323 -6.83 -0.90 -32.13
C SER A 323 -5.98 -2.09 -31.65
N ARG A 324 -4.67 -2.01 -31.88
CA ARG A 324 -3.68 -2.94 -31.30
C ARG A 324 -3.16 -2.49 -29.94
N HIS A 325 -3.35 -1.24 -29.54
CA HIS A 325 -2.93 -0.76 -28.22
C HIS A 325 -3.89 -1.15 -27.09
N ARG A 326 -3.34 -1.85 -26.08
CA ARG A 326 -4.09 -2.29 -24.90
C ARG A 326 -4.73 -1.13 -24.12
N SER A 327 -4.06 0.03 -24.03
CA SER A 327 -4.59 1.20 -23.33
C SER A 327 -5.85 1.78 -23.98
N VAL A 328 -5.87 1.84 -25.32
CA VAL A 328 -7.03 2.29 -26.11
C VAL A 328 -8.19 1.33 -25.92
N ARG A 329 -7.96 0.02 -26.08
CA ARG A 329 -9.00 -0.99 -25.88
C ARG A 329 -9.59 -0.96 -24.48
N ALA A 330 -8.74 -0.90 -23.45
CA ALA A 330 -9.19 -0.82 -22.06
C ALA A 330 -9.98 0.46 -21.75
N ARG A 331 -9.60 1.61 -22.34
CA ARG A 331 -10.38 2.85 -22.19
C ARG A 331 -11.75 2.71 -22.84
N ILE A 332 -11.82 2.20 -24.06
CA ILE A 332 -13.09 2.02 -24.78
C ILE A 332 -13.97 1.02 -24.03
N ALA A 333 -13.43 -0.11 -23.57
CA ALA A 333 -14.13 -1.09 -22.74
C ALA A 333 -14.73 -0.46 -21.47
N TRP A 334 -13.97 0.39 -20.77
CA TRP A 334 -14.45 1.12 -19.60
C TRP A 334 -15.58 2.11 -19.93
N ILE A 335 -15.48 2.83 -21.05
CA ILE A 335 -16.52 3.76 -21.51
C ILE A 335 -17.80 2.99 -21.85
N LEU A 336 -17.69 1.91 -22.62
CA LEU A 336 -18.82 1.04 -22.97
C LEU A 336 -19.46 0.44 -21.70
N GLY A 337 -18.64 0.06 -20.70
CA GLY A 337 -19.11 -0.35 -19.39
C GLY A 337 -19.93 0.73 -18.67
N LYS A 338 -19.46 1.99 -18.71
CA LYS A 338 -20.20 3.14 -18.15
C LYS A 338 -21.50 3.46 -18.87
N MET A 339 -21.60 3.14 -20.15
CA MET A 339 -22.86 3.23 -20.91
C MET A 339 -23.88 2.16 -20.48
N GLY A 340 -23.44 1.14 -19.74
CA GLY A 340 -24.32 0.20 -19.05
C GLY A 340 -25.07 -0.73 -20.01
N LEU A 341 -26.36 -0.97 -19.71
CA LEU A 341 -27.17 -1.97 -20.42
C LEU A 341 -27.34 -1.70 -21.92
N ALA A 342 -27.25 -0.44 -22.36
CA ALA A 342 -27.34 -0.08 -23.77
C ALA A 342 -26.24 -0.74 -24.62
N ALA A 343 -25.04 -0.96 -24.03
CA ALA A 343 -23.91 -1.56 -24.72
C ALA A 343 -23.95 -3.10 -24.77
N VAL A 344 -24.82 -3.75 -23.98
CA VAL A 344 -24.79 -5.22 -23.80
C VAL A 344 -25.09 -5.98 -25.09
N LEU A 345 -26.17 -5.62 -25.80
CA LEU A 345 -26.57 -6.33 -27.03
C LEU A 345 -25.57 -6.12 -28.18
N PRO A 346 -25.11 -4.88 -28.46
CA PRO A 346 -24.06 -4.67 -29.46
C PRO A 346 -22.75 -5.38 -29.11
N LEU A 347 -22.30 -5.31 -27.86
CA LEU A 347 -21.09 -6.01 -27.42
C LEU A 347 -21.22 -7.52 -27.54
N TYR A 348 -22.36 -8.09 -27.19
CA TYR A 348 -22.60 -9.52 -27.30
C TYR A 348 -22.62 -9.98 -28.77
N ALA A 349 -23.29 -9.24 -29.65
CA ALA A 349 -23.29 -9.52 -31.09
C ALA A 349 -21.87 -9.47 -31.68
N ALA A 350 -21.10 -8.43 -31.34
CA ALA A 350 -19.70 -8.31 -31.75
C ALA A 350 -18.82 -9.43 -31.18
N PHE A 351 -19.05 -9.85 -29.94
CA PHE A 351 -18.32 -10.95 -29.30
C PHE A 351 -18.53 -12.28 -30.03
N LEU A 352 -19.76 -12.57 -30.45
CA LEU A 352 -20.07 -13.77 -31.23
C LEU A 352 -19.47 -13.73 -32.65
N ALA A 353 -19.34 -12.53 -33.22
CA ALA A 353 -18.78 -12.31 -34.55
C ALA A 353 -17.24 -12.17 -34.57
N ALA A 354 -16.58 -12.20 -33.42
CA ALA A 354 -15.14 -11.96 -33.33
C ALA A 354 -14.31 -13.10 -33.96
N ASP A 355 -13.42 -12.70 -34.87
CA ASP A 355 -12.64 -13.62 -35.72
C ASP A 355 -11.39 -14.17 -35.03
N ASP A 356 -10.85 -13.43 -34.05
CA ASP A 356 -9.61 -13.79 -33.35
C ASP A 356 -9.69 -13.62 -31.82
N ASP A 357 -8.72 -14.21 -31.14
CA ASP A 357 -8.59 -14.22 -29.68
C ASP A 357 -8.38 -12.82 -29.08
N GLN A 358 -7.75 -11.90 -29.80
CA GLN A 358 -7.51 -10.52 -29.33
C GLN A 358 -8.82 -9.73 -29.31
N GLN A 359 -9.61 -9.82 -30.38
CA GLN A 359 -10.93 -9.22 -30.48
C GLN A 359 -11.85 -9.78 -29.40
N ARG A 360 -11.91 -11.11 -29.26
CA ARG A 360 -12.70 -11.78 -28.20
C ARG A 360 -12.31 -11.29 -26.82
N SER A 361 -11.02 -11.17 -26.53
CA SER A 361 -10.54 -10.71 -25.22
C SER A 361 -10.92 -9.26 -24.92
N ALA A 362 -10.82 -8.37 -25.92
CA ALA A 362 -11.21 -6.96 -25.76
C ALA A 362 -12.73 -6.80 -25.54
N LEU A 363 -13.53 -7.55 -26.29
CA LEU A 363 -14.99 -7.57 -26.14
C LEU A 363 -15.41 -8.20 -24.81
N ALA A 364 -14.72 -9.24 -24.35
CA ALA A 364 -14.92 -9.80 -23.02
C ALA A 364 -14.61 -8.77 -21.92
N GLU A 365 -13.51 -8.03 -22.02
CA GLU A 365 -13.17 -6.96 -21.07
C GLU A 365 -14.28 -5.91 -21.00
N ALA A 366 -14.81 -5.48 -22.16
CA ALA A 366 -15.92 -4.54 -22.23
C ALA A 366 -17.22 -5.08 -21.60
N LEU A 367 -17.59 -6.33 -21.88
CA LEU A 367 -18.73 -7.01 -21.25
C LEU A 367 -18.54 -7.12 -19.72
N GLY A 368 -17.32 -7.41 -19.26
CA GLY A 368 -16.95 -7.41 -17.85
C GLY A 368 -17.06 -6.04 -17.19
N CYS A 369 -16.69 -4.97 -17.90
CA CYS A 369 -16.84 -3.59 -17.44
C CYS A 369 -18.32 -3.14 -17.31
N VAL A 370 -19.24 -3.73 -18.09
CA VAL A 370 -20.68 -3.56 -17.85
C VAL A 370 -21.11 -4.25 -16.55
N GLY A 371 -20.47 -5.38 -16.21
CA GLY A 371 -20.70 -6.11 -14.96
C GLY A 371 -21.96 -6.99 -15.02
N PRO A 372 -22.68 -7.18 -13.89
CA PRO A 372 -23.78 -8.15 -13.80
C PRO A 372 -24.91 -8.00 -14.82
N GLY A 373 -25.06 -6.81 -15.42
CA GLY A 373 -26.01 -6.55 -16.50
C GLY A 373 -25.74 -7.34 -17.79
N ALA A 374 -24.49 -7.75 -18.05
CA ALA A 374 -24.08 -8.50 -19.24
C ALA A 374 -24.29 -10.02 -19.13
N GLY A 375 -25.19 -10.48 -18.26
CA GLY A 375 -25.42 -11.90 -17.99
C GLY A 375 -25.80 -12.76 -19.21
N ILE A 376 -26.33 -12.16 -20.28
CA ILE A 376 -26.64 -12.87 -21.53
C ILE A 376 -25.38 -13.42 -22.23
N ALA A 377 -24.21 -12.81 -21.97
CA ALA A 377 -22.96 -13.21 -22.59
C ALA A 377 -22.26 -14.36 -21.86
N LEU A 378 -22.80 -14.80 -20.71
CA LEU A 378 -22.09 -15.68 -19.80
C LEU A 378 -21.75 -17.03 -20.44
N ASP A 379 -22.69 -17.67 -21.14
CA ASP A 379 -22.46 -18.98 -21.77
C ASP A 379 -21.38 -18.88 -22.86
N ALA A 380 -21.42 -17.84 -23.69
CA ALA A 380 -20.43 -17.61 -24.74
C ALA A 380 -19.02 -17.31 -24.17
N LEU A 381 -18.95 -16.57 -23.06
CA LEU A 381 -17.70 -16.31 -22.34
C LEU A 381 -17.14 -17.59 -21.72
N LEU A 382 -17.98 -18.42 -21.11
CA LEU A 382 -17.59 -19.72 -20.54
C LEU A 382 -17.08 -20.68 -21.62
N ASP A 383 -17.72 -20.71 -22.79
CA ASP A 383 -17.25 -21.50 -23.93
C ASP A 383 -15.91 -21.02 -24.46
N THR A 384 -15.73 -19.70 -24.57
CA THR A 384 -14.45 -19.09 -24.98
C THR A 384 -13.34 -19.43 -23.98
N LEU A 385 -13.62 -19.34 -22.68
CA LEU A 385 -12.69 -19.68 -21.61
C LEU A 385 -12.23 -21.14 -21.67
N ARG A 386 -13.13 -22.07 -22.04
CA ARG A 386 -12.78 -23.50 -22.23
C ARG A 386 -11.84 -23.72 -23.42
N GLN A 387 -12.03 -22.97 -24.50
CA GLN A 387 -11.31 -23.15 -25.76
C GLN A 387 -9.98 -22.39 -25.80
N ALA A 388 -9.87 -21.30 -25.03
CA ALA A 388 -8.71 -20.43 -25.01
C ALA A 388 -7.41 -21.18 -24.67
N GLN A 389 -6.42 -21.07 -25.55
CA GLN A 389 -5.10 -21.68 -25.39
C GLN A 389 -4.08 -20.75 -24.73
N HIS A 390 -4.25 -19.43 -24.89
CA HIS A 390 -3.35 -18.41 -24.37
C HIS A 390 -3.81 -17.87 -23.01
N ASP A 391 -2.84 -17.65 -22.11
CA ASP A 391 -3.11 -17.18 -20.74
C ASP A 391 -3.71 -15.76 -20.70
N ASP A 392 -3.31 -14.88 -21.62
CA ASP A 392 -3.84 -13.51 -21.69
C ASP A 392 -5.33 -13.49 -22.01
N VAL A 393 -5.77 -14.37 -22.91
CA VAL A 393 -7.18 -14.55 -23.30
C VAL A 393 -7.96 -15.13 -22.12
N ARG A 394 -7.43 -16.19 -21.51
CA ARG A 394 -8.03 -16.80 -20.31
C ARG A 394 -8.19 -15.78 -19.19
N TRP A 395 -7.21 -14.91 -18.98
CA TRP A 395 -7.24 -13.91 -17.94
C TRP A 395 -8.36 -12.88 -18.15
N LEU A 396 -8.44 -12.25 -19.32
CA LEU A 396 -9.48 -11.24 -19.60
C LEU A 396 -10.89 -11.85 -19.61
N VAL A 397 -11.05 -13.04 -20.17
CA VAL A 397 -12.34 -13.74 -20.18
C VAL A 397 -12.73 -14.18 -18.77
N ALA A 398 -11.81 -14.70 -17.96
CA ALA A 398 -12.09 -15.03 -16.56
C ALA A 398 -12.43 -13.79 -15.73
N GLU A 399 -11.78 -12.65 -15.99
CA GLU A 399 -12.10 -11.38 -15.34
C GLU A 399 -13.52 -10.93 -15.69
N ALA A 400 -13.91 -11.04 -16.96
CA ALA A 400 -15.26 -10.74 -17.40
C ALA A 400 -16.30 -11.65 -16.72
N VAL A 401 -16.07 -12.97 -16.71
CA VAL A 401 -16.94 -13.94 -16.05
C VAL A 401 -17.06 -13.66 -14.56
N SER A 402 -15.96 -13.31 -13.88
CA SER A 402 -15.95 -12.94 -12.46
C SER A 402 -16.75 -11.66 -12.17
N LYS A 403 -16.58 -10.60 -12.98
CA LYS A 403 -17.31 -9.32 -12.83
C LYS A 403 -18.80 -9.44 -13.16
N ILE A 404 -19.16 -10.27 -14.13
CA ILE A 404 -20.56 -10.55 -14.49
C ILE A 404 -21.23 -11.41 -13.42
N GLY A 405 -20.49 -12.37 -12.88
CA GLY A 405 -20.98 -13.34 -11.91
C GLY A 405 -21.81 -14.45 -12.57
N LEU A 406 -21.74 -15.64 -12.00
CA LEU A 406 -22.55 -16.78 -12.40
C LEU A 406 -23.98 -16.63 -11.86
N ARG A 407 -24.96 -17.10 -12.64
CA ARG A 407 -26.39 -17.03 -12.29
C ARG A 407 -27.03 -18.39 -12.01
N SER A 408 -26.47 -19.46 -12.57
CA SER A 408 -26.93 -20.84 -12.36
C SER A 408 -25.75 -21.74 -11.95
N PRO A 409 -25.98 -22.73 -11.06
CA PRO A 409 -25.03 -23.81 -10.80
C PRO A 409 -24.62 -24.59 -12.06
N ASP A 410 -25.43 -24.61 -13.12
CA ASP A 410 -25.11 -25.33 -14.37
C ASP A 410 -23.79 -24.85 -15.01
N SER A 411 -23.47 -23.56 -14.81
CA SER A 411 -22.23 -22.93 -15.28
C SER A 411 -20.97 -23.45 -14.57
N LEU A 412 -21.09 -24.11 -13.41
CA LEU A 412 -19.95 -24.66 -12.66
C LEU A 412 -19.23 -25.78 -13.42
N SER A 413 -19.96 -26.54 -14.25
CA SER A 413 -19.36 -27.58 -15.11
C SER A 413 -18.36 -26.97 -16.11
N ALA A 414 -18.68 -25.79 -16.65
CA ALA A 414 -17.82 -25.05 -17.55
C ALA A 414 -16.56 -24.57 -16.85
N LEU A 415 -16.76 -23.96 -15.68
CA LEU A 415 -15.71 -23.41 -14.87
C LEU A 415 -14.73 -24.50 -14.43
N ARG A 416 -15.20 -25.72 -14.14
CA ARG A 416 -14.34 -26.86 -13.77
C ARG A 416 -13.25 -27.14 -14.79
N THR A 417 -13.63 -27.17 -16.07
CA THR A 417 -12.71 -27.48 -17.16
C THR A 417 -11.63 -26.40 -17.26
N ALA A 418 -12.03 -25.13 -17.19
CA ALA A 418 -11.11 -24.00 -17.19
C ALA A 418 -10.20 -23.99 -15.95
N PHE A 419 -10.76 -24.31 -14.77
CA PHE A 419 -10.03 -24.33 -13.50
C PHE A 419 -8.90 -25.37 -13.51
N ARG A 420 -9.14 -26.54 -14.08
CA ARG A 420 -8.16 -27.63 -14.18
C ARG A 420 -7.12 -27.43 -15.29
N ALA A 421 -7.44 -26.65 -16.31
CA ALA A 421 -6.51 -26.30 -17.38
C ALA A 421 -5.61 -25.11 -16.99
N ALA A 422 -6.03 -24.26 -16.05
CA ALA A 422 -5.31 -23.06 -15.67
C ALA A 422 -4.10 -23.33 -14.77
N THR A 423 -2.96 -22.72 -15.11
CA THR A 423 -1.74 -22.73 -14.29
C THR A 423 -1.40 -21.36 -13.69
N ASP A 424 -1.92 -20.27 -14.26
CA ASP A 424 -1.68 -18.91 -13.75
C ASP A 424 -2.54 -18.62 -12.51
N ASN A 425 -1.89 -18.17 -11.44
CA ASN A 425 -2.50 -17.84 -10.15
C ASN A 425 -3.60 -16.77 -10.26
N ARG A 426 -3.46 -15.80 -11.16
CA ARG A 426 -4.45 -14.73 -11.41
C ARG A 426 -5.70 -15.31 -12.05
N VAL A 427 -5.54 -16.22 -13.01
CA VAL A 427 -6.68 -16.89 -13.64
C VAL A 427 -7.40 -17.77 -12.62
N LEU A 428 -6.68 -18.62 -11.89
CA LEU A 428 -7.26 -19.47 -10.83
C LEU A 428 -8.02 -18.64 -9.79
N ARG A 429 -7.49 -17.46 -9.42
CA ARG A 429 -8.17 -16.53 -8.51
C ARG A 429 -9.50 -16.05 -9.09
N LEU A 430 -9.50 -15.55 -10.33
CA LEU A 430 -10.71 -15.03 -10.99
C LEU A 430 -11.77 -16.11 -11.20
N LEU A 431 -11.35 -17.34 -11.50
CA LEU A 431 -12.27 -18.47 -11.61
C LEU A 431 -12.89 -18.82 -10.25
N ALA A 432 -12.10 -18.83 -9.18
CA ALA A 432 -12.63 -19.03 -7.83
C ALA A 432 -13.61 -17.90 -7.44
N ASP A 433 -13.25 -16.64 -7.72
CA ASP A 433 -14.11 -15.47 -7.48
C ASP A 433 -15.42 -15.55 -8.30
N ALA A 434 -15.36 -16.02 -9.54
CA ALA A 434 -16.54 -16.27 -10.36
C ALA A 434 -17.45 -17.33 -9.73
N ALA A 435 -16.91 -18.45 -9.24
CA ALA A 435 -17.71 -19.44 -8.51
C ALA A 435 -18.36 -18.82 -7.26
N ALA A 436 -17.63 -17.98 -6.52
CA ALA A 436 -18.09 -17.32 -5.30
C ALA A 436 -19.36 -16.48 -5.48
N SER A 437 -19.58 -15.96 -6.68
CA SER A 437 -20.79 -15.17 -7.00
C SER A 437 -22.10 -15.96 -6.85
N LEU A 438 -22.06 -17.30 -6.81
CA LEU A 438 -23.22 -18.15 -6.49
C LEU A 438 -23.46 -18.34 -4.97
N GLY A 439 -22.60 -17.78 -4.12
CA GLY A 439 -22.65 -17.94 -2.66
C GLY A 439 -22.57 -19.41 -2.24
N GLY A 440 -23.41 -19.81 -1.28
CA GLY A 440 -23.48 -21.17 -0.74
C GLY A 440 -23.66 -22.27 -1.80
N LYS A 441 -24.26 -21.97 -2.96
CA LYS A 441 -24.44 -22.94 -4.04
C LYS A 441 -23.12 -23.39 -4.68
N ALA A 442 -22.05 -22.59 -4.59
CA ALA A 442 -20.73 -22.95 -5.09
C ALA A 442 -19.88 -23.76 -4.10
N VAL A 443 -20.27 -23.85 -2.83
CA VAL A 443 -19.44 -24.46 -1.78
C VAL A 443 -19.11 -25.92 -2.10
N GLY A 444 -20.08 -26.72 -2.53
CA GLY A 444 -19.84 -28.12 -2.90
C GLY A 444 -18.83 -28.25 -4.05
N PHE A 445 -18.98 -27.43 -5.08
CA PHE A 445 -18.04 -27.37 -6.20
C PHE A 445 -16.62 -26.96 -5.76
N LEU A 446 -16.50 -25.92 -4.95
CA LEU A 446 -15.21 -25.43 -4.45
C LEU A 446 -14.53 -26.46 -3.54
N VAL A 447 -15.27 -27.22 -2.74
CA VAL A 447 -14.73 -28.31 -1.92
C VAL A 447 -14.15 -29.43 -2.77
N GLU A 448 -14.85 -29.83 -3.84
CA GLU A 448 -14.33 -30.85 -4.76
C GLU A 448 -13.06 -30.38 -5.47
N GLU A 449 -13.04 -29.13 -5.95
CA GLU A 449 -11.86 -28.58 -6.61
C GLU A 449 -10.72 -28.31 -5.61
N LEU A 450 -10.99 -28.04 -4.33
CA LEU A 450 -9.94 -27.95 -3.30
C LEU A 450 -9.14 -29.26 -3.20
N ALA A 451 -9.82 -30.40 -3.29
CA ALA A 451 -9.17 -31.71 -3.26
C ALA A 451 -8.34 -31.97 -4.53
N ALA A 452 -8.89 -31.62 -5.69
CA ALA A 452 -8.27 -31.89 -6.99
C ALA A 452 -7.15 -30.90 -7.39
N ALA A 453 -7.21 -29.66 -6.90
CA ALA A 453 -6.32 -28.59 -7.33
C ALA A 453 -4.87 -28.77 -6.84
N GLY A 454 -3.94 -28.22 -7.63
CA GLY A 454 -2.56 -28.01 -7.21
C GLY A 454 -2.43 -26.93 -6.12
N LYS A 455 -1.22 -26.74 -5.61
CA LYS A 455 -0.91 -25.84 -4.48
C LYS A 455 -1.55 -24.46 -4.61
N GLU A 456 -1.38 -23.79 -5.75
CA GLU A 456 -1.83 -22.41 -5.93
C GLU A 456 -3.35 -22.31 -6.05
N GLY A 457 -3.98 -23.26 -6.74
CA GLY A 457 -5.45 -23.34 -6.82
C GLY A 457 -6.09 -23.56 -5.44
N ARG A 458 -5.48 -24.42 -4.60
CA ARG A 458 -5.96 -24.64 -3.23
C ARG A 458 -5.95 -23.37 -2.39
N ILE A 459 -4.94 -22.52 -2.54
CA ILE A 459 -4.86 -21.23 -1.82
C ILE A 459 -6.02 -20.32 -2.23
N GLN A 460 -6.27 -20.19 -3.53
CA GLN A 460 -7.35 -19.32 -4.02
C GLN A 460 -8.73 -19.85 -3.62
N ILE A 461 -8.94 -21.16 -3.68
CA ILE A 461 -10.19 -21.79 -3.25
C ILE A 461 -10.42 -21.59 -1.75
N ALA A 462 -9.39 -21.80 -0.91
CA ALA A 462 -9.50 -21.59 0.53
C ALA A 462 -9.90 -20.13 0.85
N ARG A 463 -9.22 -19.16 0.24
CA ARG A 463 -9.54 -17.72 0.37
C ARG A 463 -11.00 -17.44 0.05
N VAL A 464 -11.48 -17.94 -1.09
CA VAL A 464 -12.84 -17.71 -1.57
C VAL A 464 -13.89 -18.37 -0.67
N LEU A 465 -13.64 -19.61 -0.20
CA LEU A 465 -14.50 -20.25 0.80
C LEU A 465 -14.59 -19.40 2.07
N GLY A 466 -13.48 -18.78 2.49
CA GLY A 466 -13.47 -17.80 3.56
C GLY A 466 -14.29 -16.54 3.27
N GLU A 467 -14.27 -16.03 2.04
CA GLU A 467 -15.03 -14.84 1.61
C GLU A 467 -16.54 -15.11 1.48
N ILE A 468 -16.95 -16.34 1.13
CA ILE A 468 -18.35 -16.78 1.19
C ILE A 468 -18.87 -16.75 2.65
N GLY A 469 -17.99 -16.95 3.64
CA GLY A 469 -18.32 -16.84 5.06
C GLY A 469 -19.14 -18.02 5.58
N ALA A 470 -20.15 -17.75 6.42
CA ALA A 470 -20.88 -18.78 7.16
C ALA A 470 -21.59 -19.83 6.27
N GLU A 471 -21.98 -19.47 5.06
CA GLU A 471 -22.58 -20.43 4.11
C GLU A 471 -21.60 -21.52 3.67
N ALA A 472 -20.29 -21.29 3.82
CA ALA A 472 -19.23 -22.27 3.57
C ALA A 472 -18.93 -23.19 4.76
N ALA A 473 -19.81 -23.28 5.77
CA ALA A 473 -19.68 -24.24 6.86
C ALA A 473 -19.41 -25.70 6.42
N PRO A 474 -19.98 -26.23 5.32
CA PRO A 474 -19.64 -27.56 4.82
C PRO A 474 -18.15 -27.74 4.42
N ALA A 475 -17.43 -26.64 4.17
CA ALA A 475 -16.02 -26.67 3.80
C ALA A 475 -15.06 -26.76 5.00
N VAL A 476 -15.54 -26.63 6.24
CA VAL A 476 -14.69 -26.64 7.46
C VAL A 476 -13.87 -27.93 7.55
N GLY A 477 -14.50 -29.09 7.39
CA GLY A 477 -13.81 -30.39 7.43
C GLY A 477 -12.73 -30.54 6.33
N PRO A 478 -13.08 -30.32 5.04
CA PRO A 478 -12.12 -30.33 3.94
C PRO A 478 -10.95 -29.35 4.12
N LEU A 479 -11.23 -28.14 4.61
CA LEU A 479 -10.20 -27.14 4.89
C LEU A 479 -9.27 -27.58 6.03
N ALA A 480 -9.82 -28.09 7.13
CA ALA A 480 -9.01 -28.63 8.24
C ALA A 480 -8.11 -29.78 7.77
N GLN A 481 -8.63 -30.68 6.93
CA GLN A 481 -7.83 -31.75 6.32
C GLN A 481 -6.74 -31.18 5.40
N ALA A 482 -7.04 -30.14 4.63
CA ALA A 482 -6.03 -29.46 3.81
C ALA A 482 -4.90 -28.86 4.66
N THR A 483 -5.20 -28.29 5.84
CA THR A 483 -4.18 -27.78 6.77
C THR A 483 -3.25 -28.88 7.28
N THR A 484 -3.78 -30.07 7.57
CA THR A 484 -2.98 -31.19 8.10
C THR A 484 -2.07 -31.82 7.04
N THR A 485 -2.53 -31.91 5.79
CA THR A 485 -1.80 -32.55 4.68
C THR A 485 -0.88 -31.59 3.92
N ALA A 486 -1.10 -30.28 4.05
CA ALA A 486 -0.31 -29.28 3.34
C ALA A 486 1.11 -29.12 3.88
N THR A 487 2.07 -29.01 2.97
CA THR A 487 3.43 -28.53 3.23
C THR A 487 3.59 -27.04 2.92
N SER A 488 2.64 -26.45 2.19
CA SER A 488 2.67 -25.04 1.80
C SER A 488 2.33 -24.12 2.98
N ARG A 489 3.30 -23.30 3.39
CA ARG A 489 3.11 -22.23 4.39
C ARG A 489 1.95 -21.31 4.05
N THR A 490 1.88 -20.82 2.81
CA THR A 490 0.82 -19.91 2.36
C THR A 490 -0.56 -20.51 2.48
N LEU A 491 -0.74 -21.78 2.07
CA LEU A 491 -2.02 -22.47 2.18
C LEU A 491 -2.45 -22.64 3.64
N ILE A 492 -1.53 -23.05 4.53
CA ILE A 492 -1.84 -23.24 5.95
C ILE A 492 -2.32 -21.94 6.59
N VAL A 493 -1.64 -20.81 6.32
CA VAL A 493 -2.02 -19.49 6.85
C VAL A 493 -3.36 -19.05 6.29
N GLU A 494 -3.57 -19.21 4.98
CA GLU A 494 -4.82 -18.83 4.33
C GLU A 494 -6.02 -19.65 4.85
N VAL A 495 -5.84 -20.95 5.05
CA VAL A 495 -6.89 -21.81 5.61
C VAL A 495 -7.25 -21.38 7.04
N ALA A 496 -6.28 -21.10 7.90
CA ALA A 496 -6.55 -20.63 9.26
C ALA A 496 -7.33 -19.29 9.26
N ALA A 497 -6.98 -18.37 8.35
CA ALA A 497 -7.72 -17.12 8.18
C ALA A 497 -9.14 -17.36 7.64
N SER A 498 -9.30 -18.30 6.71
CA SER A 498 -10.58 -18.64 6.09
C SER A 498 -11.52 -19.33 7.07
N LEU A 499 -11.03 -20.27 7.88
CA LEU A 499 -11.82 -20.93 8.94
C LEU A 499 -12.38 -19.93 9.94
N LYS A 500 -11.62 -18.87 10.29
CA LYS A 500 -12.12 -17.78 11.13
C LYS A 500 -13.30 -17.05 10.46
N LYS A 501 -13.20 -16.71 9.17
CA LYS A 501 -14.26 -16.00 8.44
C LYS A 501 -15.53 -16.86 8.27
N ILE A 502 -15.37 -18.18 8.12
CA ILE A 502 -16.48 -19.14 8.03
C ILE A 502 -17.20 -19.29 9.37
N GLY A 503 -16.52 -19.01 10.50
CA GLY A 503 -17.04 -19.30 11.83
C GLY A 503 -16.92 -20.79 12.17
N ALA A 504 -15.79 -21.39 11.81
CA ALA A 504 -15.49 -22.77 12.18
C ALA A 504 -15.52 -22.97 13.70
N PRO A 505 -15.85 -24.18 14.20
CA PRO A 505 -15.73 -24.52 15.62
C PRO A 505 -14.36 -24.14 16.18
N GLU A 506 -14.34 -23.59 17.41
CA GLU A 506 -13.13 -23.06 18.02
C GLU A 506 -12.01 -24.09 18.15
N ASP A 507 -12.32 -25.36 18.42
CA ASP A 507 -11.35 -26.45 18.45
C ASP A 507 -10.65 -26.64 17.10
N VAL A 508 -11.42 -26.72 16.00
CA VAL A 508 -10.89 -26.86 14.64
C VAL A 508 -10.06 -25.63 14.24
N LEU A 509 -10.55 -24.43 14.55
CA LEU A 509 -9.84 -23.18 14.29
C LEU A 509 -8.52 -23.11 15.08
N PHE A 510 -8.54 -23.56 16.33
CA PHE A 510 -7.36 -23.60 17.20
C PHE A 510 -6.28 -24.53 16.62
N THR A 511 -6.64 -25.76 16.24
CA THR A 511 -5.73 -26.73 15.59
C THR A 511 -5.06 -26.10 14.36
N ALA A 512 -5.85 -25.47 13.49
CA ALA A 512 -5.34 -24.85 12.27
C ALA A 512 -4.38 -23.67 12.58
N ARG A 513 -4.69 -22.86 13.60
CA ARG A 513 -3.85 -21.75 14.04
C ARG A 513 -2.52 -22.20 14.63
N ILE A 514 -2.48 -23.28 15.43
CA ILE A 514 -1.22 -23.84 15.93
C ILE A 514 -0.30 -24.17 14.74
N LYS A 515 -0.84 -24.85 13.72
CA LYS A 515 -0.07 -25.22 12.53
C LYS A 515 0.42 -23.99 11.76
N ALA A 516 -0.44 -22.98 11.58
CA ALA A 516 -0.08 -21.72 10.91
C ALA A 516 1.04 -20.97 11.66
N LEU A 517 0.98 -20.95 12.99
CA LEU A 517 2.04 -20.38 13.84
C LEU A 517 3.36 -21.16 13.72
N GLY A 518 3.35 -22.46 13.48
CA GLY A 518 4.58 -23.23 13.26
C GLY A 518 5.29 -22.84 11.94
N VAL A 519 4.54 -22.63 10.86
CA VAL A 519 5.13 -22.40 9.53
C VAL A 519 5.52 -20.94 9.25
N ASP A 520 4.87 -19.96 9.88
CA ASP A 520 5.11 -18.53 9.62
C ASP A 520 5.80 -17.81 10.78
N ARG A 521 7.13 -17.96 10.88
CA ARG A 521 7.95 -17.49 12.02
C ARG A 521 7.99 -15.97 12.26
N TYR A 522 7.71 -15.15 11.24
CA TYR A 522 7.89 -13.69 11.31
C TYR A 522 6.63 -12.89 10.97
N GLY A 523 5.48 -13.56 10.83
CA GLY A 523 4.22 -12.89 10.53
C GLY A 523 3.80 -11.89 11.61
N HIS A 524 3.48 -10.67 11.21
CA HIS A 524 2.94 -9.64 12.11
C HIS A 524 1.55 -10.00 12.67
N TRP A 525 0.86 -10.95 12.04
CA TRP A 525 -0.47 -11.43 12.43
C TRP A 525 -0.47 -12.36 13.67
N ARG A 526 0.71 -12.84 14.12
CA ARG A 526 0.80 -13.87 15.17
C ARG A 526 0.32 -13.39 16.54
N LEU A 527 0.73 -12.21 16.98
CA LEU A 527 0.40 -11.71 18.33
C LEU A 527 -1.11 -11.52 18.53
N PRO A 528 -1.86 -10.90 17.59
CA PRO A 528 -3.32 -10.87 17.64
C PRO A 528 -3.94 -12.27 17.73
N VAL A 529 -3.46 -13.23 16.92
CA VAL A 529 -3.99 -14.60 16.92
C VAL A 529 -3.72 -15.33 18.23
N LEU A 530 -2.54 -15.17 18.82
CA LEU A 530 -2.20 -15.74 20.13
C LEU A 530 -3.08 -15.18 21.24
N ALA A 531 -3.41 -13.88 21.19
CA ALA A 531 -4.33 -13.27 22.15
C ALA A 531 -5.75 -13.85 22.02
N GLU A 532 -6.25 -14.01 20.79
CA GLU A 532 -7.55 -14.66 20.53
C GLU A 532 -7.56 -16.12 21.01
N MET A 533 -6.49 -16.87 20.76
CA MET A 533 -6.35 -18.25 21.24
C MET A 533 -6.33 -18.33 22.77
N GLN A 534 -5.67 -17.39 23.45
CA GLN A 534 -5.68 -17.33 24.91
C GLN A 534 -7.09 -17.08 25.46
N VAL A 535 -7.87 -16.18 24.84
CA VAL A 535 -9.26 -15.93 25.25
C VAL A 535 -10.09 -17.21 25.14
N ALA A 536 -9.95 -17.95 24.04
CA ALA A 536 -10.68 -19.22 23.88
C ALA A 536 -10.36 -20.25 24.98
N LEU A 537 -9.10 -20.32 25.43
CA LEU A 537 -8.70 -21.18 26.55
C LEU A 537 -9.27 -20.68 27.88
N ASP A 538 -9.23 -19.37 28.12
CA ASP A 538 -9.77 -18.74 29.33
C ASP A 538 -11.30 -18.94 29.42
N ASP A 539 -11.99 -19.00 28.27
CA ASP A 539 -13.42 -19.31 28.15
C ASP A 539 -13.74 -20.83 28.29
N GLY A 540 -12.73 -21.67 28.51
CA GLY A 540 -12.90 -23.09 28.84
C GLY A 540 -12.76 -24.06 27.67
N LEU A 541 -12.18 -23.65 26.53
CA LEU A 541 -11.88 -24.55 25.42
C LEU A 541 -10.96 -25.70 25.87
N ARG A 542 -11.39 -26.94 25.63
CA ARG A 542 -10.58 -28.14 25.91
C ARG A 542 -9.86 -28.59 24.65
N LEU A 543 -8.54 -28.62 24.70
CA LEU A 543 -7.71 -29.05 23.57
C LEU A 543 -7.58 -30.58 23.52
N PRO A 544 -7.59 -31.19 22.32
CA PRO A 544 -7.15 -32.57 22.14
C PRO A 544 -5.68 -32.76 22.54
N ASP A 545 -5.31 -33.96 23.03
CA ASP A 545 -3.93 -34.27 23.45
C ASP A 545 -2.88 -33.97 22.37
N GLN A 546 -3.24 -34.18 21.11
CA GLN A 546 -2.34 -33.90 19.99
C GLN A 546 -2.06 -32.41 19.84
N ASP A 547 -3.03 -31.55 20.12
CA ASP A 547 -2.84 -30.09 20.03
C ASP A 547 -2.07 -29.54 21.21
N VAL A 548 -2.20 -30.14 22.40
CA VAL A 548 -1.31 -29.87 23.53
C VAL A 548 0.13 -30.20 23.15
N ARG A 549 0.36 -31.38 22.54
CA ARG A 549 1.69 -31.76 22.02
C ARG A 549 2.19 -30.79 20.94
N ASN A 550 1.31 -30.35 20.03
CA ASN A 550 1.66 -29.39 18.98
C ASN A 550 2.02 -28.01 19.56
N LEU A 551 1.32 -27.54 20.61
CA LEU A 551 1.66 -26.31 21.33
C LEU A 551 3.01 -26.42 22.05
N VAL A 552 3.31 -27.56 22.67
CA VAL A 552 4.63 -27.80 23.27
C VAL A 552 5.72 -27.82 22.21
N ALA A 553 5.50 -28.48 21.07
CA ALA A 553 6.44 -28.44 19.95
C ALA A 553 6.67 -27.01 19.43
N LEU A 554 5.61 -26.21 19.34
CA LEU A 554 5.70 -24.80 18.98
C LEU A 554 6.51 -24.02 20.03
N LEU A 555 6.31 -24.25 21.32
CA LEU A 555 7.08 -23.63 22.40
C LEU A 555 8.58 -23.92 22.27
N VAL A 556 8.93 -25.19 22.02
CA VAL A 556 10.31 -25.62 21.82
C VAL A 556 10.93 -24.93 20.61
N GLU A 557 10.17 -24.78 19.52
CA GLU A 557 10.65 -24.13 18.29
C GLU A 557 10.90 -22.61 18.49
N VAL A 558 9.99 -21.92 19.19
CA VAL A 558 10.06 -20.45 19.34
C VAL A 558 10.88 -19.99 20.54
N GLY A 559 11.20 -20.88 21.48
CA GLY A 559 12.06 -20.63 22.64
C GLY A 559 11.64 -19.41 23.48
N GLU A 560 12.60 -18.61 23.96
CA GLU A 560 12.37 -17.45 24.83
C GLU A 560 11.74 -16.21 24.16
N SER A 561 11.34 -16.33 22.89
CA SER A 561 10.71 -15.22 22.15
C SER A 561 9.42 -14.74 22.83
N PRO A 562 8.93 -13.51 22.51
CA PRO A 562 7.63 -13.04 23.00
C PRO A 562 6.49 -14.03 22.72
N ILE A 563 6.56 -14.72 21.57
CA ILE A 563 5.62 -15.77 21.19
C ILE A 563 5.73 -16.96 22.13
N GLY A 564 6.94 -17.41 22.46
CA GLY A 564 7.14 -18.51 23.39
C GLY A 564 6.59 -18.23 24.77
N ARG A 565 6.69 -17.00 25.26
CA ARG A 565 6.06 -16.60 26.53
C ARG A 565 4.54 -16.66 26.47
N CYS A 566 3.93 -16.25 25.35
CA CYS A 566 2.49 -16.41 25.13
C CYS A 566 2.09 -17.90 25.09
N VAL A 567 2.87 -18.74 24.41
CA VAL A 567 2.61 -20.19 24.34
C VAL A 567 2.77 -20.87 25.70
N ALA A 568 3.79 -20.50 26.48
CA ALA A 568 3.96 -20.97 27.85
C ALA A 568 2.76 -20.61 28.73
N LYS A 569 2.21 -19.40 28.57
CA LYS A 569 0.99 -18.98 29.27
C LYS A 569 -0.22 -19.84 28.89
N MET A 570 -0.43 -20.05 27.59
CA MET A 570 -1.52 -20.90 27.10
C MET A 570 -1.42 -22.32 27.66
N LEU A 571 -0.23 -22.90 27.69
CA LEU A 571 0.01 -24.23 28.27
C LEU A 571 -0.24 -24.27 29.79
N GLY A 572 0.03 -23.16 30.50
CA GLY A 572 -0.39 -22.96 31.89
C GLY A 572 -1.91 -23.02 32.06
N THR A 573 -2.68 -22.33 31.21
CA THR A 573 -4.15 -22.38 31.21
C THR A 573 -4.69 -23.79 30.88
N VAL A 574 -4.01 -24.52 29.98
CA VAL A 574 -4.33 -25.94 29.71
C VAL A 574 -4.12 -26.81 30.96
N GLY A 575 -3.17 -26.45 31.82
CA GLY A 575 -2.97 -27.05 33.13
C GLY A 575 -2.46 -28.49 33.07
N LYS A 576 -3.08 -29.40 33.84
CA LYS A 576 -2.58 -30.78 34.06
C LYS A 576 -2.29 -31.54 32.75
N ALA A 577 -3.08 -31.35 31.70
CA ALA A 577 -2.88 -32.04 30.42
C ALA A 577 -1.56 -31.66 29.73
N ALA A 578 -1.00 -30.47 30.04
CA ALA A 578 0.28 -30.03 29.49
C ALA A 578 1.50 -30.54 30.27
N ALA A 579 1.33 -31.05 31.50
CA ALA A 579 2.44 -31.41 32.38
C ALA A 579 3.36 -32.50 31.77
N GLU A 580 2.80 -33.65 31.40
CA GLU A 580 3.57 -34.76 30.83
C GLU A 580 4.25 -34.40 29.50
N PRO A 581 3.57 -33.79 28.50
CA PRO A 581 4.23 -33.33 27.28
C PRO A 581 5.38 -32.33 27.52
N LEU A 582 5.23 -31.42 28.48
CA LEU A 582 6.27 -30.44 28.84
C LEU A 582 7.48 -31.09 29.50
N LEU A 583 7.27 -32.09 30.37
CA LEU A 583 8.35 -32.87 30.98
C LEU A 583 9.15 -33.64 29.93
N ILE A 584 8.46 -34.30 29.01
CA ILE A 584 9.10 -35.01 27.88
C ILE A 584 9.93 -34.02 27.03
N ALA A 585 9.40 -32.83 26.77
CA ALA A 585 10.13 -31.80 26.03
C ALA A 585 11.36 -31.29 26.81
N LEU A 586 11.24 -31.15 28.13
CA LEU A 586 12.34 -30.74 29.00
C LEU A 586 13.51 -31.74 28.95
N ASP A 587 13.24 -33.04 28.90
CA ASP A 587 14.26 -34.09 28.81
C ASP A 587 15.01 -34.08 27.47
N GLN A 588 14.33 -33.69 26.38
CA GLN A 588 14.89 -33.68 25.03
C GLN A 588 15.69 -32.42 24.73
N VAL A 589 15.27 -31.26 25.27
CA VAL A 589 15.86 -29.96 24.96
C VAL A 589 17.11 -29.71 25.80
N ARG A 590 18.25 -29.50 25.11
CA ARG A 590 19.55 -29.16 25.73
C ARG A 590 19.83 -27.67 25.80
N ASP A 591 19.19 -26.87 24.94
CA ASP A 591 19.38 -25.42 24.92
C ASP A 591 18.86 -24.78 26.20
N GLN A 592 19.74 -24.10 26.94
CA GLN A 592 19.42 -23.55 28.26
C GLN A 592 18.31 -22.49 28.19
N ARG A 593 18.27 -21.68 27.13
CA ARG A 593 17.25 -20.64 26.95
C ARG A 593 15.86 -21.26 26.76
N THR A 594 15.76 -22.24 25.87
CA THR A 594 14.50 -22.94 25.62
C THR A 594 14.06 -23.74 26.86
N ARG A 595 14.99 -24.34 27.62
CA ARG A 595 14.66 -24.99 28.90
C ARG A 595 14.02 -24.02 29.89
N VAL A 596 14.51 -22.78 29.99
CA VAL A 596 13.94 -21.76 30.90
C VAL A 596 12.47 -21.48 30.57
N VAL A 597 12.10 -21.35 29.30
CA VAL A 597 10.68 -21.11 28.93
C VAL A 597 9.81 -22.35 29.16
N ILE A 598 10.36 -23.56 29.02
CA ILE A 598 9.66 -24.81 29.37
C ILE A 598 9.41 -24.88 30.87
N PHE A 599 10.40 -24.55 31.71
CA PHE A 599 10.20 -24.43 33.15
C PHE A 599 9.16 -23.39 33.50
N HIS A 600 9.15 -22.27 32.79
CA HIS A 600 8.12 -21.26 32.99
C HIS A 600 6.72 -21.81 32.70
N ALA A 601 6.54 -22.56 31.60
CA ALA A 601 5.29 -23.22 31.30
C ALA A 601 4.89 -24.24 32.39
N LEU A 602 5.83 -25.09 32.83
CA LEU A 602 5.63 -26.06 33.92
C LEU A 602 5.24 -25.37 35.24
N GLY A 603 5.91 -24.26 35.59
CA GLY A 603 5.57 -23.45 36.76
C GLY A 603 4.19 -22.83 36.68
N GLN A 604 3.72 -22.45 35.48
CA GLN A 604 2.33 -22.01 35.29
C GLN A 604 1.32 -23.15 35.40
N VAL A 605 1.70 -24.38 35.03
CA VAL A 605 0.88 -25.59 35.27
C VAL A 605 0.76 -25.90 36.77
N GLY A 606 1.84 -25.68 37.54
CA GLY A 606 1.86 -25.79 39.00
C GLY A 606 2.13 -27.20 39.53
N GLU A 607 1.50 -27.56 40.66
CA GLU A 607 1.70 -28.86 41.34
C GLU A 607 1.60 -30.12 40.45
N PRO A 608 0.73 -30.19 39.42
CA PRO A 608 0.70 -31.35 38.52
C PRO A 608 2.02 -31.61 37.79
N ALA A 609 2.89 -30.61 37.69
CA ALA A 609 4.22 -30.68 37.09
C ALA A 609 5.35 -30.83 38.14
N GLY A 610 5.03 -31.15 39.40
CA GLY A 610 5.99 -31.19 40.51
C GLY A 610 7.18 -32.15 40.33
N SER A 611 7.11 -33.13 39.42
CA SER A 611 8.28 -33.97 39.07
C SER A 611 9.44 -33.17 38.45
N ALA A 612 9.20 -31.95 37.95
CA ALA A 612 10.23 -31.05 37.44
C ALA A 612 11.01 -30.30 38.54
N LEU A 613 10.72 -30.53 39.82
CA LEU A 613 11.37 -29.79 40.93
C LEU A 613 12.89 -29.95 40.94
N ASP A 614 13.38 -31.19 40.84
CA ASP A 614 14.82 -31.48 40.83
C ASP A 614 15.51 -30.80 39.63
N ASP A 615 14.88 -30.85 38.45
CA ASP A 615 15.35 -30.20 37.23
C ASP A 615 15.36 -28.67 37.35
N ALA A 616 14.34 -28.08 38.00
CA ALA A 616 14.23 -26.64 38.22
C ALA A 616 15.34 -26.14 39.16
N VAL A 617 15.67 -26.89 40.22
CA VAL A 617 16.81 -26.58 41.09
C VAL A 617 18.14 -26.71 40.34
N GLY A 618 18.28 -27.73 39.50
CA GLY A 618 19.44 -27.87 38.60
C GLY A 618 19.59 -26.68 37.66
N ALA A 619 18.50 -26.24 37.03
CA ALA A 619 18.48 -25.09 36.12
C ALA A 619 18.76 -23.77 36.83
N LEU A 620 18.24 -23.59 38.05
CA LEU A 620 18.53 -22.45 38.92
C LEU A 620 20.04 -22.36 39.22
N SER A 621 20.66 -23.51 39.50
CA SER A 621 22.11 -23.59 39.72
C SER A 621 22.92 -23.30 38.45
N ALA A 622 22.47 -23.77 37.29
CA ALA A 622 23.14 -23.55 36.02
C ALA A 622 22.94 -22.15 35.43
N ALA A 623 21.94 -21.39 35.88
CA ALA A 623 21.61 -20.08 35.33
C ALA A 623 22.77 -19.08 35.52
N ALA A 624 23.16 -18.39 34.45
CA ALA A 624 24.26 -17.42 34.46
C ALA A 624 23.85 -16.04 35.01
N ASP A 625 22.62 -15.61 34.74
CA ASP A 625 22.09 -14.26 35.06
C ASP A 625 21.03 -14.32 36.16
N ASP A 626 21.06 -13.35 37.07
CA ASP A 626 20.11 -13.20 38.18
C ASP A 626 18.65 -12.98 37.72
N ARG A 627 18.41 -12.41 36.55
CA ARG A 627 17.07 -12.27 35.95
C ARG A 627 16.46 -13.63 35.63
N VAL A 628 17.27 -14.54 35.09
CA VAL A 628 16.86 -15.91 34.79
C VAL A 628 16.63 -16.69 36.08
N ARG A 629 17.53 -16.52 37.08
CA ARG A 629 17.34 -17.11 38.42
C ARG A 629 16.02 -16.68 39.04
N LEU A 630 15.70 -15.38 39.01
CA LEU A 630 14.45 -14.87 39.58
C LEU A 630 13.22 -15.53 38.96
N GLN A 631 13.19 -15.67 37.64
CA GLN A 631 12.11 -16.35 36.94
C GLN A 631 11.99 -17.82 37.39
N ILE A 632 13.10 -18.56 37.39
CA ILE A 632 13.11 -19.98 37.81
C ILE A 632 12.66 -20.14 39.27
N ILE A 633 12.99 -19.19 40.16
CA ILE A 633 12.56 -19.24 41.57
C ILE A 633 11.04 -19.12 41.69
N ASP A 634 10.43 -18.17 40.97
CA ASP A 634 8.99 -18.01 40.97
C ASP A 634 8.28 -19.24 40.42
N ASP A 635 8.84 -19.87 39.39
CA ASP A 635 8.30 -21.09 38.79
C ASP A 635 8.49 -22.31 39.72
N LEU A 636 9.64 -22.45 40.37
CA LEU A 636 9.95 -23.49 41.35
C LEU A 636 8.96 -23.49 42.51
N VAL A 637 8.62 -22.32 43.05
CA VAL A 637 7.64 -22.18 44.14
C VAL A 637 6.25 -22.66 43.70
N ARG A 638 5.90 -22.49 42.43
CA ARG A 638 4.60 -22.97 41.89
C ARG A 638 4.57 -24.48 41.63
N LEU A 639 5.72 -25.08 41.28
CA LEU A 639 5.84 -26.52 41.06
C LEU A 639 5.67 -27.32 42.36
N GLY A 640 6.09 -26.75 43.48
CA GLY A 640 5.95 -27.37 44.79
C GLY A 640 7.04 -26.92 45.76
N ARG A 641 7.10 -27.59 46.92
CA ARG A 641 8.11 -27.30 47.95
C ARG A 641 9.36 -28.15 47.73
N PRO A 642 10.55 -27.55 47.59
CA PRO A 642 11.80 -28.29 47.61
C PRO A 642 11.97 -29.02 48.95
N ASP A 643 12.65 -30.18 48.93
CA ASP A 643 13.06 -30.93 50.11
C ASP A 643 14.53 -30.65 50.51
N GLU A 644 14.98 -31.19 51.65
CA GLU A 644 16.31 -30.92 52.21
C GLU A 644 17.47 -31.22 51.24
N ARG A 645 17.28 -32.11 50.25
CA ARG A 645 18.31 -32.44 49.24
C ARG A 645 18.68 -31.21 48.40
N HIS A 646 17.74 -30.28 48.24
CA HIS A 646 17.90 -29.06 47.44
C HIS A 646 18.52 -27.89 48.21
N MET A 647 18.47 -27.94 49.55
CA MET A 647 18.81 -26.80 50.41
C MET A 647 20.24 -26.28 50.17
N ALA A 648 21.21 -27.20 50.03
CA ALA A 648 22.61 -26.84 49.81
C ALA A 648 22.81 -26.09 48.48
N THR A 649 22.21 -26.58 47.40
CA THR A 649 22.28 -25.95 46.07
C THR A 649 21.60 -24.59 46.06
N ILE A 650 20.41 -24.46 46.67
CA ILE A 650 19.69 -23.20 46.78
C ILE A 650 20.51 -22.16 47.55
N ALA A 651 21.16 -22.56 48.65
CA ALA A 651 22.04 -21.71 49.42
C ALA A 651 23.29 -21.26 48.64
N GLU A 652 23.89 -22.14 47.85
CA GLU A 652 25.01 -21.81 46.97
C GLU A 652 24.60 -20.77 45.91
N VAL A 653 23.46 -20.96 45.26
CA VAL A 653 22.93 -20.00 44.28
C VAL A 653 22.68 -18.64 44.92
N LEU A 654 22.10 -18.62 46.13
CA LEU A 654 21.85 -17.38 46.86
C LEU A 654 23.14 -16.59 47.09
N VAL A 655 24.19 -17.27 47.58
CA VAL A 655 25.49 -16.65 47.89
C VAL A 655 26.18 -16.14 46.62
N ARG A 656 26.07 -16.87 45.50
CA ARG A 656 26.68 -16.47 44.22
C ARG A 656 25.89 -15.38 43.50
N SER A 657 24.64 -15.13 43.89
CA SER A 657 23.80 -14.10 43.29
C SER A 657 24.19 -12.71 43.79
N SER A 658 23.92 -11.69 42.98
CA SER A 658 24.25 -10.28 43.29
C SER A 658 23.02 -9.36 43.31
N PHE A 659 21.85 -9.93 43.02
CA PHE A 659 20.62 -9.18 42.81
C PHE A 659 19.66 -9.33 44.00
N LEU A 660 19.27 -8.19 44.57
CA LEU A 660 18.45 -8.13 45.77
C LEU A 660 17.16 -8.98 45.69
N PRO A 661 16.31 -8.89 44.63
CA PRO A 661 15.12 -9.73 44.53
C PRO A 661 15.38 -11.24 44.60
N VAL A 662 16.52 -11.71 44.05
CA VAL A 662 16.91 -13.13 44.12
C VAL A 662 17.22 -13.52 45.56
N TRP A 663 17.97 -12.70 46.31
CA TRP A 663 18.23 -12.96 47.72
C TRP A 663 16.96 -13.02 48.56
N TRP A 664 16.01 -12.11 48.33
CA TRP A 664 14.73 -12.13 49.04
C TRP A 664 13.93 -13.39 48.75
N ARG A 665 13.77 -13.75 47.47
CA ARG A 665 12.97 -14.92 47.09
C ARG A 665 13.62 -16.23 47.53
N LEU A 666 14.92 -16.41 47.30
CA LEU A 666 15.64 -17.61 47.77
C LEU A 666 15.72 -17.68 49.29
N GLY A 667 15.82 -16.54 49.97
CA GLY A 667 15.75 -16.50 51.43
C GLY A 667 14.43 -17.06 51.95
N LEU A 668 13.30 -16.71 51.33
CA LEU A 668 11.99 -17.27 51.67
C LEU A 668 11.89 -18.76 51.33
N VAL A 669 12.44 -19.20 50.19
CA VAL A 669 12.50 -20.63 49.84
C VAL A 669 13.32 -21.40 50.88
N LEU A 670 14.46 -20.86 51.32
CA LEU A 670 15.27 -21.47 52.39
C LEU A 670 14.53 -21.49 53.73
N ALA A 671 13.82 -20.40 54.06
CA ALA A 671 13.03 -20.32 55.29
C ALA A 671 11.96 -21.41 55.37
N ALA A 672 11.40 -21.83 54.23
CA ALA A 672 10.38 -22.87 54.15
C ALA A 672 10.88 -24.27 54.56
N PHE A 673 12.20 -24.51 54.61
CA PHE A 673 12.74 -25.75 55.18
C PHE A 673 12.64 -25.81 56.70
N GLY A 674 12.42 -24.69 57.40
CA GLY A 674 12.30 -24.64 58.86
C GLY A 674 13.63 -24.80 59.59
N ALA A 675 13.65 -25.59 60.66
CA ALA A 675 14.81 -25.77 61.53
C ALA A 675 16.14 -26.14 60.80
N PRO A 676 16.15 -27.03 59.78
CA PRO A 676 17.35 -27.35 58.99
C PRO A 676 18.02 -26.13 58.32
N ALA A 677 17.26 -25.10 57.95
CA ALA A 677 17.80 -23.94 57.25
C ALA A 677 18.47 -22.91 58.18
N VAL A 678 18.18 -22.92 59.49
CA VAL A 678 18.65 -21.89 60.43
C VAL A 678 20.17 -21.77 60.43
N ALA A 679 20.89 -22.89 60.51
CA ALA A 679 22.35 -22.88 60.50
C ALA A 679 22.91 -22.31 59.19
N THR A 680 22.29 -22.66 58.05
CA THR A 680 22.69 -22.17 56.73
C THR A 680 22.46 -20.67 56.58
N LEU A 681 21.28 -20.18 56.99
CA LEU A 681 20.93 -18.75 56.94
C LEU A 681 21.84 -17.91 57.84
N VAL A 682 22.13 -18.38 59.05
CA VAL A 682 23.06 -17.71 59.98
C VAL A 682 24.46 -17.66 59.40
N ARG A 683 24.94 -18.76 58.82
CA ARG A 683 26.26 -18.79 58.19
C ARG A 683 26.36 -17.78 57.04
N ILE A 684 25.33 -17.66 56.20
CA ILE A 684 25.31 -16.68 55.11
C ILE A 684 25.31 -15.25 55.68
N LEU A 685 24.45 -14.97 56.66
CA LEU A 685 24.38 -13.67 57.33
C LEU A 685 25.72 -13.28 57.99
N ASP A 686 26.41 -14.24 58.61
CA ASP A 686 27.71 -14.02 59.25
C ASP A 686 28.85 -13.75 58.25
N HIS A 687 28.70 -14.10 56.97
CA HIS A 687 29.72 -13.84 55.95
C HIS A 687 29.30 -12.72 54.98
N ALA A 688 28.05 -12.27 55.03
CA ALA A 688 27.54 -11.21 54.19
C ALA A 688 28.18 -9.85 54.54
N SER A 689 28.64 -9.15 53.50
CA SER A 689 29.10 -7.75 53.57
C SER A 689 28.08 -6.77 52.99
N ASP A 690 27.18 -7.25 52.12
CA ASP A 690 26.13 -6.46 51.49
C ASP A 690 24.92 -6.28 52.43
N ASP A 691 24.45 -5.04 52.57
CA ASP A 691 23.34 -4.71 53.47
C ASP A 691 21.99 -5.30 52.99
N GLY A 692 21.79 -5.38 51.68
CA GLY A 692 20.60 -5.98 51.07
C GLY A 692 20.52 -7.48 51.31
N LEU A 693 21.64 -8.19 51.14
CA LEU A 693 21.75 -9.61 51.49
C LEU A 693 21.50 -9.84 52.98
N CYS A 694 22.09 -9.01 53.85
CA CYS A 694 21.88 -9.13 55.29
C CYS A 694 20.39 -8.98 55.65
N ARG A 695 19.70 -7.97 55.11
CA ARG A 695 18.26 -7.77 55.33
C ARG A 695 17.42 -8.93 54.81
N ALA A 696 17.77 -9.49 53.65
CA ALA A 696 17.08 -10.66 53.12
C ALA A 696 17.22 -11.89 54.04
N MET A 697 18.41 -12.12 54.60
CA MET A 697 18.66 -13.22 55.56
C MET A 697 17.99 -12.98 56.91
N GLU A 698 18.00 -11.75 57.42
CA GLU A 698 17.23 -11.35 58.60
C GLU A 698 15.75 -11.66 58.42
N ASN A 699 15.18 -11.33 57.26
CA ASN A 699 13.79 -11.64 56.93
C ASN A 699 13.53 -13.14 56.81
N ALA A 700 14.42 -13.88 56.14
CA ALA A 700 14.33 -15.33 56.01
C ALA A 700 14.34 -16.02 57.38
N LEU A 701 15.19 -15.59 58.31
CA LEU A 701 15.22 -16.11 59.69
C LEU A 701 13.91 -15.82 60.44
N MET A 702 13.33 -14.64 60.25
CA MET A 702 12.04 -14.30 60.84
C MET A 702 10.89 -15.14 60.28
N GLU A 703 10.89 -15.43 58.98
CA GLU A 703 9.88 -16.29 58.36
C GLU A 703 10.07 -17.77 58.74
N ALA A 704 11.32 -18.25 58.83
CA ALA A 704 11.61 -19.59 59.34
C ALA A 704 11.11 -19.75 60.78
N ALA A 705 11.30 -18.74 61.63
CA ALA A 705 10.80 -18.73 63.00
C ALA A 705 9.27 -18.88 63.11
N ALA A 706 8.54 -18.54 62.04
CA ALA A 706 7.09 -18.70 61.95
C ALA A 706 6.65 -20.09 61.44
N SER A 707 7.58 -20.99 61.10
CA SER A 707 7.26 -22.28 60.49
C SER A 707 6.92 -23.39 61.50
N ASP A 708 7.77 -23.62 62.51
CA ASP A 708 7.55 -24.66 63.54
C ASP A 708 8.30 -24.41 64.87
N ALA A 709 7.92 -25.16 65.92
CA ALA A 709 8.54 -25.07 67.25
C ALA A 709 10.00 -25.57 67.28
N ALA A 710 10.37 -26.51 66.40
CA ALA A 710 11.73 -27.02 66.28
C ALA A 710 12.70 -25.92 65.82
N THR A 711 12.21 -24.96 65.03
CA THR A 711 12.96 -23.80 64.56
C THR A 711 13.31 -22.86 65.72
N GLY A 712 12.42 -22.72 66.71
CA GLY A 712 12.71 -21.95 67.93
C GLY A 712 13.91 -22.49 68.71
N ALA A 713 14.03 -23.82 68.82
CA ALA A 713 15.19 -24.46 69.46
C ALA A 713 16.48 -24.24 68.66
N ALA A 714 16.42 -24.36 67.33
CA ALA A 714 17.56 -24.09 66.45
C ALA A 714 18.02 -22.62 66.51
N LEU A 715 17.09 -21.66 66.57
CA LEU A 715 17.38 -20.24 66.74
C LEU A 715 18.02 -19.95 68.09
N LEU A 716 17.51 -20.53 69.18
CA LEU A 716 18.10 -20.36 70.51
C LEU A 716 19.53 -20.91 70.59
N ALA A 717 19.79 -22.06 69.96
CA ALA A 717 21.13 -22.62 69.83
C ALA A 717 22.05 -21.68 69.02
N ALA A 718 21.56 -21.13 67.91
CA ALA A 718 22.31 -20.18 67.09
C ALA A 718 22.67 -18.88 67.84
N VAL A 719 21.75 -18.32 68.63
CA VAL A 719 22.00 -17.11 69.45
C VAL A 719 23.18 -17.32 70.39
N ARG A 720 23.29 -18.49 71.02
CA ARG A 720 24.36 -18.81 71.98
C ARG A 720 25.74 -18.90 71.33
N CYS A 721 25.79 -19.16 70.02
CA CYS A 721 27.05 -19.32 69.28
C CYS A 721 27.41 -18.09 68.42
N ALA A 722 26.45 -17.20 68.14
CA ALA A 722 26.65 -16.03 67.30
C ALA A 722 27.60 -15.01 67.96
N LYS A 723 28.58 -14.50 67.20
CA LYS A 723 29.58 -13.54 67.67
C LYS A 723 29.43 -12.14 67.09
N ARG A 724 28.76 -12.00 65.94
CA ARG A 724 28.54 -10.70 65.28
C ARG A 724 27.32 -9.99 65.86
N PRO A 725 27.42 -8.70 66.24
CA PRO A 725 26.30 -7.95 66.83
C PRO A 725 25.04 -7.95 65.96
N ARG A 726 25.20 -7.84 64.63
CA ARG A 726 24.09 -7.86 63.68
C ARG A 726 23.38 -9.21 63.66
N THR A 727 24.12 -10.31 63.60
CA THR A 727 23.59 -11.68 63.63
C THR A 727 22.87 -11.97 64.94
N ILE A 728 23.44 -11.57 66.08
CA ILE A 728 22.79 -11.69 67.40
C ILE A 728 21.44 -10.94 67.40
N LYS A 729 21.42 -9.70 66.91
CA LYS A 729 20.21 -8.88 66.83
C LYS A 729 19.16 -9.51 65.91
N ALA A 730 19.56 -10.02 64.75
CA ALA A 730 18.69 -10.72 63.81
C ALA A 730 18.03 -11.94 64.45
N LEU A 731 18.83 -12.79 65.10
CA LEU A 731 18.38 -14.01 65.76
C LEU A 731 17.46 -13.72 66.96
N GLN A 732 17.78 -12.71 67.78
CA GLN A 732 16.92 -12.25 68.87
C GLN A 732 15.56 -11.76 68.34
N THR A 733 15.57 -11.02 67.23
CA THR A 733 14.35 -10.52 66.59
C THR A 733 13.49 -11.69 66.08
N ALA A 734 14.09 -12.68 65.41
CA ALA A 734 13.39 -13.88 64.96
C ALA A 734 12.85 -14.72 66.12
N LEU A 735 13.62 -14.90 67.21
CA LEU A 735 13.22 -15.65 68.40
C LEU A 735 12.04 -14.98 69.12
N ASN A 736 12.04 -13.66 69.23
CA ASN A 736 10.92 -12.91 69.81
C ASN A 736 9.61 -13.07 69.00
N ARG A 737 9.73 -13.30 67.69
CA ARG A 737 8.58 -13.58 66.81
C ARG A 737 8.09 -15.02 66.93
N ALA A 738 8.95 -15.98 67.29
CA ALA A 738 8.58 -17.37 67.59
C ALA A 738 7.97 -17.54 68.99
N ALA A 739 8.35 -16.72 69.98
CA ALA A 739 7.92 -16.83 71.38
C ALA A 739 6.40 -16.92 71.68
N PRO A 740 5.47 -16.37 70.87
CA PRO A 740 4.04 -16.56 71.09
C PRO A 740 3.46 -17.89 70.56
N ARG A 741 4.26 -18.79 69.96
CA ARG A 741 3.87 -20.13 69.48
C ARG A 741 4.68 -21.22 70.20
#